data_AF-A0A926AF15-F1
#
_entry.id   AF-A0A926AF15-F1
#
_cell.length_a   1.000
_cell.length_b   1.000
_cell.length_c   1.000
_cell.angle_alpha   90.00
_cell.angle_beta   90.00
_cell.angle_gamma   90.00
#
_symmetry.space_group_name_H-M   'P 1'
#
loop_
_entity.id
_entity.type
_entity.pdbx_description
1 polymer ?
#
loop_
_entity_poly.entity_id
_entity_poly.type
_entity_poly.pdbx_seq_one_letter_code
_entity_poly.pdbx_strand_id
1 'polypeptide(L)'
;MSDSPYPFRRRLLIQSFAFLTGLPAMTGSAAFSGSPGPFQHPGMLHSASDLRFIREKIRRGEEPWSMAWKNLLSDKIADLTVSPSPVPNVLRGPYNKPDIGSSALGRDSGAAYAHALIAALSPDPASAAPHWRQAITLLDAWSGTLQSIEGHDQKLLCGLTGYRFANAAELIRHAETAPAGLWASARSAACQAMLTGIFVPPIRNLFPQANGNWDAAMVTTLLCIGILTDDRALFERGVDFYLHSGGNGTVTSYIYPSGQCAETTRDQGHVQLGLGMLETACRVARNQGVDLYGAADNRLALGFEYTAKYNLGDDVPCDGGRPGDKGRGQFAPIYESVYQHYATEKNLPMPYTRRVLERLRPEGYDRSQPAWGTLTAAKDFNKAPVSGDLLAVALTSSLLPRESDREIRVSSPSGTLTATVGVKDGAFTYSLKDKQGHPVLLPSNAGIEFEGAAASLTGGLSLWEVVGARREAARFRLYGEHGEQNQTAAPRLPFEQRILTLRQNAAPHRVLRVEVRVYDEGMALCLTLPPHRDLATQSPTARERTEFALPDGAVAYASYASEDEYHPTPIAELKKGNWLPFTVQASAKSGPFLSIIEVDETAAGMPQTVLSPSPVKKNTLVTEALGPVPVGTEVSTPFPWRIVLAGETPARLAASNRLVRSLWPESALPSAAVSDWIKPGKAIRETSLSTPGGIATIDFAVENGLSYILFDAGWYGPENSAASDARAVNLDPARVKGDHPGLDLPKVIAYGKEKGIGVFLYVNRRALERQLPELAPLYESWGVVGIKFGFVNTGTVQWTRWMRDSVALCAKHHLLVDTHDWYRPVGLSGTYPNLLTQEGIRGNEHMPTPRHNCTLPFTRFLSGPGDYTICYRNNRLQTTDAHQMALAVLYYSPLTLLYWYGKPQDYTDLPEREYFRAVPTTWDETRWLGGDIGEWAAVARRSGQNWFIGAITNETARTVTLPLDFLPPGTNAKWTLRTYSDKLGSDGKPETTIVRGVSRISVTNMPVQRGKTLTLPLAPSGGAALWLTPA
;
A
#
# COMPACT_ATOMS: atom_id res chain seq x y z
N MET A 1 46.34 1.32 4.65
CA MET A 1 46.83 0.98 6.00
C MET A 1 45.68 1.28 6.94
N SER A 2 44.72 0.36 7.06
CA SER A 2 44.66 -0.70 8.09
C SER A 2 44.40 -0.11 9.48
N ASP A 3 43.15 -0.19 9.96
CA ASP A 3 42.83 -1.02 11.13
C ASP A 3 41.38 -0.80 11.58
N SER A 4 40.61 -1.89 11.47
CA SER A 4 39.32 -2.10 12.13
C SER A 4 39.58 -2.73 13.49
N PRO A 5 39.02 -2.23 14.61
CA PRO A 5 39.02 -2.97 15.86
C PRO A 5 37.59 -3.33 16.29
N TYR A 6 37.16 -4.57 16.04
CA TYR A 6 36.04 -5.20 16.75
C TYR A 6 36.43 -6.62 17.17
N PRO A 7 36.49 -6.94 18.47
CA PRO A 7 36.46 -8.32 18.94
C PRO A 7 35.01 -8.74 19.24
N PHE A 8 34.54 -9.75 18.52
CA PHE A 8 33.29 -10.46 18.77
C PHE A 8 33.42 -11.43 19.96
N ARG A 9 32.46 -11.41 20.89
CA ARG A 9 32.03 -12.61 21.62
C ARG A 9 30.51 -12.68 21.66
N ARG A 10 29.99 -13.73 21.00
CA ARG A 10 28.59 -14.15 20.96
C ARG A 10 28.10 -14.55 22.36
N ARG A 11 26.91 -14.08 22.74
CA ARG A 11 25.93 -14.89 23.47
C ARG A 11 24.53 -14.55 22.96
N LEU A 12 23.92 -15.55 22.33
CA LEU A 12 22.51 -15.60 21.97
C LEU A 12 21.69 -15.53 23.26
N LEU A 13 20.71 -14.65 23.30
CA LEU A 13 19.51 -14.82 24.11
C LEU A 13 18.32 -14.42 23.24
N ILE A 14 17.66 -15.47 22.76
CA ILE A 14 16.41 -15.47 22.02
C ILE A 14 15.32 -15.14 23.04
N GLN A 15 14.69 -13.98 22.92
CA GLN A 15 13.39 -13.72 23.55
C GLN A 15 12.42 -13.17 22.51
N SER A 16 11.54 -14.07 22.11
CA SER A 16 10.41 -13.90 21.23
C SER A 16 9.30 -13.17 21.97
N PHE A 17 8.85 -12.01 21.45
CA PHE A 17 7.48 -11.54 21.68
C PHE A 17 6.92 -11.01 20.37
N ALA A 18 5.94 -11.78 19.88
CA ALA A 18 5.21 -11.58 18.66
C ALA A 18 4.22 -10.42 18.83
N PHE A 19 4.41 -9.36 18.04
CA PHE A 19 3.31 -8.48 17.66
C PHE A 19 2.56 -9.14 16.50
N LEU A 20 1.36 -9.63 16.82
CA LEU A 20 0.20 -9.46 15.98
C LEU A 20 0.13 -7.96 15.58
N THR A 21 0.07 -7.56 14.33
CA THR A 21 -1.03 -7.85 13.41
C THR A 21 -0.63 -7.39 12.01
N GLY A 22 -1.17 -8.08 11.02
CA GLY A 22 -1.24 -7.57 9.68
C GLY A 22 -2.16 -8.47 8.89
N LEU A 23 -3.22 -7.87 8.39
CA LEU A 23 -4.20 -8.28 7.39
C LEU A 23 -4.61 -6.94 6.74
N PRO A 24 -4.93 -6.85 5.45
CA PRO A 24 -4.13 -7.14 4.27
C PRO A 24 -4.38 -6.09 3.15
N ALA A 25 -3.63 -6.18 2.05
CA ALA A 25 -3.96 -5.52 0.79
C ALA A 25 -4.70 -6.52 -0.10
N MET A 26 -5.80 -6.11 -0.77
CA MET A 26 -6.41 -6.85 -1.89
C MET A 26 -5.91 -6.29 -3.22
N THR A 27 -5.51 -7.16 -4.13
CA THR A 27 -5.50 -6.87 -5.57
C THR A 27 -6.68 -7.63 -6.23
N GLY A 28 -7.01 -7.35 -7.50
CA GLY A 28 -8.11 -7.99 -8.26
C GLY A 28 -9.52 -7.81 -7.67
N SER A 29 -10.15 -6.63 -7.86
CA SER A 29 -11.58 -6.53 -7.54
C SER A 29 -12.36 -7.34 -8.59
N ALA A 30 -12.88 -8.48 -8.18
CA ALA A 30 -14.32 -8.64 -8.23
C ALA A 30 -15.02 -7.27 -8.12
N ALA A 31 -15.84 -6.87 -9.08
CA ALA A 31 -16.49 -5.56 -9.01
C ALA A 31 -17.22 -5.40 -7.66
N PHE A 32 -16.64 -4.70 -6.69
CA PHE A 32 -17.38 -4.16 -5.56
C PHE A 32 -18.16 -2.98 -6.12
N SER A 33 -19.37 -3.25 -6.61
CA SER A 33 -20.35 -2.22 -6.90
C SER A 33 -20.84 -1.62 -5.56
N GLY A 34 -20.07 -0.71 -4.98
CA GLY A 34 -20.45 0.06 -3.79
C GLY A 34 -19.47 -0.05 -2.61
N SER A 35 -19.68 0.81 -1.61
CA SER A 35 -18.99 0.74 -0.32
C SER A 35 -19.16 -0.65 0.31
N PRO A 36 -18.12 -1.27 0.90
CA PRO A 36 -18.26 -2.62 1.45
C PRO A 36 -19.25 -2.57 2.62
N GLY A 37 -20.42 -3.18 2.42
CA GLY A 37 -21.42 -3.34 3.45
C GLY A 37 -20.96 -4.32 4.54
N PRO A 38 -21.77 -4.52 5.60
CA PRO A 38 -21.56 -5.61 6.54
C PRO A 38 -21.51 -6.95 5.80
N PHE A 39 -20.86 -7.96 6.40
CA PHE A 39 -20.88 -9.31 5.85
C PHE A 39 -22.31 -9.83 5.74
N GLN A 40 -22.57 -10.60 4.67
CA GLN A 40 -23.83 -11.32 4.51
C GLN A 40 -23.78 -12.59 5.36
N HIS A 41 -24.82 -12.82 6.16
CA HIS A 41 -24.95 -13.99 7.02
C HIS A 41 -26.32 -14.67 6.83
N PRO A 42 -26.38 -16.01 6.67
CA PRO A 42 -25.24 -16.86 6.37
C PRO A 42 -24.66 -16.49 4.99
N GLY A 43 -23.34 -16.46 4.88
CA GLY A 43 -22.69 -16.09 3.61
C GLY A 43 -21.31 -16.70 3.37
N MET A 44 -21.06 -17.87 3.96
CA MET A 44 -19.88 -18.69 3.65
C MET A 44 -20.17 -19.66 2.50
N LEU A 45 -20.17 -20.98 2.72
CA LEU A 45 -20.60 -21.95 1.70
C LEU A 45 -22.07 -21.81 1.33
N HIS A 46 -22.87 -21.31 2.26
CA HIS A 46 -24.33 -21.22 2.17
C HIS A 46 -24.79 -19.78 2.25
N SER A 47 -25.66 -19.39 1.33
CA SER A 47 -26.49 -18.19 1.46
C SER A 47 -27.89 -18.56 1.96
N ALA A 48 -28.62 -17.60 2.55
CA ALA A 48 -30.02 -17.82 2.93
C ALA A 48 -30.88 -18.27 1.73
N SER A 49 -30.63 -17.71 0.55
CA SER A 49 -31.32 -18.11 -0.70
C SER A 49 -31.02 -19.56 -1.09
N ASP A 50 -29.77 -20.00 -1.00
CA ASP A 50 -29.40 -21.37 -1.38
C ASP A 50 -30.04 -22.38 -0.42
N LEU A 51 -29.99 -22.12 0.90
CA LEU A 51 -30.62 -22.99 1.90
C LEU A 51 -32.13 -23.13 1.66
N ARG A 52 -32.83 -22.01 1.38
CA ARG A 52 -34.27 -22.05 1.05
C ARG A 52 -34.55 -22.86 -0.22
N PHE A 53 -33.72 -22.68 -1.26
CA PHE A 53 -33.86 -23.41 -2.52
C PHE A 53 -33.69 -24.91 -2.31
N ILE A 54 -32.58 -25.34 -1.70
CA ILE A 54 -32.27 -26.76 -1.47
C ILE A 54 -33.32 -27.42 -0.57
N ARG A 55 -33.73 -26.74 0.52
CA ARG A 55 -34.77 -27.23 1.42
C ARG A 55 -36.10 -27.44 0.70
N GLU A 56 -36.48 -26.53 -0.19
CA GLU A 56 -37.72 -26.70 -0.98
C GLU A 56 -37.62 -27.88 -1.96
N LYS A 57 -36.46 -28.10 -2.59
CA LYS A 57 -36.22 -29.27 -3.44
C LYS A 57 -36.32 -30.58 -2.66
N ILE A 58 -35.73 -30.63 -1.45
CA ILE A 58 -35.84 -31.78 -0.53
C ILE A 58 -37.30 -32.00 -0.13
N ARG A 59 -38.02 -30.94 0.27
CA ARG A 59 -39.43 -31.01 0.69
C ARG A 59 -40.34 -31.57 -0.41
N ARG A 60 -40.04 -31.27 -1.68
CA ARG A 60 -40.78 -31.75 -2.85
C ARG A 60 -40.36 -33.14 -3.34
N GLY A 61 -39.31 -33.73 -2.78
CA GLY A 61 -38.81 -35.01 -3.27
C GLY A 61 -38.12 -34.90 -4.64
N GLU A 62 -37.62 -33.72 -5.02
CA GLU A 62 -36.98 -33.51 -6.33
C GLU A 62 -35.56 -34.08 -6.36
N GLU A 63 -35.20 -34.76 -7.46
CA GLU A 63 -33.87 -35.31 -7.68
C GLU A 63 -32.95 -34.29 -8.39
N PRO A 64 -31.63 -34.28 -8.08
CA PRO A 64 -30.91 -35.23 -7.23
C PRO A 64 -30.78 -34.81 -5.75
N TRP A 65 -31.41 -33.71 -5.33
CA TRP A 65 -31.33 -33.22 -3.95
C TRP A 65 -31.88 -34.22 -2.95
N SER A 66 -32.95 -34.92 -3.31
CA SER A 66 -33.58 -35.92 -2.44
C SER A 66 -32.70 -37.14 -2.21
N MET A 67 -32.01 -37.64 -3.25
CA MET A 67 -31.00 -38.68 -3.08
C MET A 67 -29.80 -38.19 -2.27
N ALA A 68 -29.29 -36.99 -2.58
CA ALA A 68 -28.16 -36.41 -1.82
C ALA A 68 -28.48 -36.24 -0.33
N TRP A 69 -29.72 -35.84 -0.02
CA TRP A 69 -30.23 -35.71 1.33
C TRP A 69 -30.29 -37.05 2.06
N LYS A 70 -30.83 -38.10 1.42
CA LYS A 70 -30.84 -39.46 1.98
C LYS A 70 -29.42 -39.96 2.24
N ASN A 71 -28.50 -39.73 1.30
CA ASN A 71 -27.11 -40.12 1.44
C ASN A 71 -26.47 -39.45 2.68
N LEU A 72 -26.68 -38.15 2.86
CA LEU A 72 -26.20 -37.40 4.04
C LEU A 72 -26.78 -37.97 5.35
N LEU A 73 -28.09 -38.22 5.43
CA LEU A 73 -28.71 -38.78 6.63
C LEU A 73 -28.23 -40.20 6.97
N SER A 74 -27.82 -40.98 5.94
CA SER A 74 -27.31 -42.35 6.12
C SER A 74 -25.81 -42.45 6.37
N ASP A 75 -25.07 -41.35 6.19
CA ASP A 75 -23.62 -41.35 6.33
C ASP A 75 -23.21 -41.39 7.81
N LYS A 76 -22.10 -42.06 8.11
CA LYS A 76 -21.55 -42.15 9.47
C LYS A 76 -21.21 -40.77 10.07
N ILE A 77 -20.97 -39.77 9.22
CA ILE A 77 -20.69 -38.40 9.65
C ILE A 77 -21.92 -37.70 10.27
N ALA A 78 -23.12 -38.25 10.05
CA ALA A 78 -24.39 -37.74 10.56
C ALA A 78 -24.94 -38.53 11.78
N ASP A 79 -24.16 -39.45 12.33
CA ASP A 79 -24.55 -40.31 13.44
C ASP A 79 -24.66 -39.53 14.77
N LEU A 80 -25.89 -39.44 15.30
CA LEU A 80 -26.21 -38.74 16.55
C LEU A 80 -25.63 -39.42 17.81
N THR A 81 -25.10 -40.64 17.70
CA THR A 81 -24.53 -41.39 18.83
C THR A 81 -23.03 -41.14 19.01
N VAL A 82 -22.37 -40.50 18.04
CA VAL A 82 -20.93 -40.22 18.10
C VAL A 82 -20.62 -39.20 19.19
N SER A 83 -19.72 -39.55 20.10
CA SER A 83 -19.22 -38.63 21.12
C SER A 83 -17.98 -37.87 20.63
N PRO A 84 -17.86 -36.55 20.87
CA PRO A 84 -16.67 -35.78 20.52
C PRO A 84 -15.45 -36.36 21.24
N SER A 85 -14.29 -36.34 20.58
CA SER A 85 -13.02 -36.83 21.15
C SER A 85 -11.95 -35.74 21.15
N PRO A 86 -12.17 -34.60 21.83
CA PRO A 86 -11.23 -33.50 21.82
C PRO A 86 -9.98 -33.83 22.63
N VAL A 87 -8.84 -33.33 22.17
CA VAL A 87 -7.59 -33.36 22.93
C VAL A 87 -7.03 -31.94 23.03
N PRO A 88 -6.34 -31.59 24.13
CA PRO A 88 -5.83 -30.22 24.30
C PRO A 88 -4.73 -29.89 23.29
N ASN A 89 -3.85 -30.84 22.98
CA ASN A 89 -2.75 -30.63 22.04
C ASN A 89 -2.87 -31.66 20.92
N VAL A 90 -3.29 -31.19 19.74
CA VAL A 90 -3.35 -32.02 18.54
C VAL A 90 -1.98 -32.00 17.88
N LEU A 91 -1.44 -33.18 17.53
CA LEU A 91 -0.16 -33.28 16.82
C LEU A 91 -0.33 -34.19 15.59
N ARG A 92 0.02 -33.63 14.43
CA ARG A 92 -0.01 -34.34 13.15
C ARG A 92 1.39 -34.37 12.53
N GLY A 93 2.07 -35.51 12.63
CA GLY A 93 3.33 -35.71 11.93
C GLY A 93 3.16 -36.00 10.43
N PRO A 94 4.25 -36.14 9.66
CA PRO A 94 4.20 -36.38 8.22
C PRO A 94 3.33 -37.59 7.87
N TYR A 95 2.44 -37.44 6.88
CA TYR A 95 1.48 -38.49 6.52
C TYR A 95 0.58 -38.94 7.68
N ASN A 96 0.30 -38.04 8.62
CA ASN A 96 -0.46 -38.29 9.83
C ASN A 96 0.21 -39.33 10.76
N LYS A 97 1.55 -39.24 10.92
CA LYS A 97 2.33 -40.11 11.81
C LYS A 97 3.36 -39.30 12.62
N PRO A 98 3.24 -39.22 13.97
CA PRO A 98 2.14 -39.75 14.78
C PRO A 98 0.83 -38.96 14.55
N ASP A 99 -0.29 -39.60 14.90
CA ASP A 99 -1.64 -39.01 14.92
C ASP A 99 -2.09 -38.89 16.38
N ILE A 100 -1.93 -37.70 16.96
CA ILE A 100 -2.44 -37.38 18.28
C ILE A 100 -3.63 -36.44 18.07
N GLY A 101 -4.84 -37.00 18.04
CA GLY A 101 -6.09 -36.25 17.92
C GLY A 101 -6.36 -35.62 16.54
N SER A 102 -5.49 -35.77 15.55
CA SER A 102 -5.68 -35.20 14.20
C SER A 102 -6.86 -35.86 13.48
N SER A 103 -6.94 -37.20 13.51
CA SER A 103 -8.10 -37.89 12.93
C SER A 103 -9.40 -37.58 13.66
N ALA A 104 -9.35 -37.37 14.99
CA ALA A 104 -10.51 -36.96 15.78
C ALA A 104 -10.97 -35.56 15.36
N LEU A 105 -10.06 -34.59 15.29
CA LEU A 105 -10.35 -33.23 14.83
C LEU A 105 -10.97 -33.22 13.42
N GLY A 106 -10.39 -33.99 12.49
CA GLY A 106 -10.88 -34.08 11.12
C GLY A 106 -12.29 -34.66 11.00
N ARG A 107 -12.58 -35.72 11.77
CA ARG A 107 -13.90 -36.34 11.84
C ARG A 107 -14.92 -35.42 12.51
N ASP A 108 -14.60 -34.89 13.68
CA ASP A 108 -15.54 -34.12 14.50
C ASP A 108 -15.88 -32.77 13.85
N SER A 109 -14.92 -32.12 13.17
CA SER A 109 -15.20 -30.93 12.36
C SER A 109 -16.11 -31.23 11.16
N GLY A 110 -15.91 -32.37 10.49
CA GLY A 110 -16.79 -32.84 9.44
C GLY A 110 -18.20 -33.14 9.95
N ALA A 111 -18.31 -33.80 11.10
CA ALA A 111 -19.58 -34.10 11.76
C ALA A 111 -20.32 -32.83 12.20
N ALA A 112 -19.61 -31.86 12.81
CA ALA A 112 -20.21 -30.59 13.21
C ALA A 112 -20.86 -29.88 12.02
N TYR A 113 -20.15 -29.82 10.89
CA TYR A 113 -20.68 -29.24 9.66
C TYR A 113 -21.85 -30.05 9.07
N ALA A 114 -21.74 -31.37 9.01
CA ALA A 114 -22.80 -32.24 8.50
C ALA A 114 -24.09 -32.12 9.33
N HIS A 115 -24.00 -32.17 10.67
CA HIS A 115 -25.15 -31.98 11.56
C HIS A 115 -25.77 -30.58 11.42
N ALA A 116 -24.94 -29.52 11.35
CA ALA A 116 -25.46 -28.17 11.13
C ALA A 116 -26.17 -28.04 9.76
N LEU A 117 -25.63 -28.66 8.72
CA LEU A 117 -26.24 -28.68 7.38
C LEU A 117 -27.56 -29.46 7.36
N ILE A 118 -27.61 -30.62 8.02
CA ILE A 118 -28.85 -31.39 8.19
C ILE A 118 -29.90 -30.53 8.87
N ALA A 119 -29.56 -29.90 9.99
CA ALA A 119 -30.52 -29.11 10.73
C ALA A 119 -30.97 -27.85 9.95
N ALA A 120 -30.07 -27.23 9.17
CA ALA A 120 -30.40 -26.09 8.30
C ALA A 120 -31.35 -26.46 7.15
N LEU A 121 -31.19 -27.65 6.56
CA LEU A 121 -31.96 -28.10 5.39
C LEU A 121 -33.20 -28.92 5.75
N SER A 122 -33.35 -29.33 7.01
CA SER A 122 -34.50 -30.13 7.46
C SER A 122 -35.83 -29.38 7.24
N PRO A 123 -36.83 -30.01 6.61
CA PRO A 123 -38.14 -29.39 6.39
C PRO A 123 -38.99 -29.31 7.68
N ASP A 124 -38.66 -30.09 8.70
CA ASP A 124 -39.37 -30.17 9.98
C ASP A 124 -38.44 -29.82 11.18
N PRO A 125 -38.83 -28.86 12.04
CA PRO A 125 -38.03 -28.46 13.21
C PRO A 125 -37.77 -29.58 14.22
N ALA A 126 -38.69 -30.54 14.41
CA ALA A 126 -38.50 -31.61 15.39
C ALA A 126 -37.37 -32.56 14.97
N SER A 127 -37.27 -32.85 13.67
CA SER A 127 -36.19 -33.63 13.07
C SER A 127 -34.84 -32.88 13.07
N ALA A 128 -34.86 -31.54 12.99
CA ALA A 128 -33.66 -30.71 13.02
C ALA A 128 -33.02 -30.61 14.42
N ALA A 129 -33.82 -30.60 15.48
CA ALA A 129 -33.38 -30.28 16.84
C ALA A 129 -32.25 -31.20 17.39
N PRO A 130 -32.25 -32.52 17.19
CA PRO A 130 -31.12 -33.38 17.59
C PRO A 130 -29.82 -33.01 16.88
N HIS A 131 -29.87 -32.68 15.59
CA HIS A 131 -28.70 -32.31 14.81
C HIS A 131 -28.15 -30.94 15.22
N TRP A 132 -29.01 -29.96 15.53
CA TRP A 132 -28.56 -28.70 16.12
C TRP A 132 -27.78 -28.91 17.43
N ARG A 133 -28.32 -29.72 18.34
CA ARG A 133 -27.67 -30.03 19.62
C ARG A 133 -26.35 -30.76 19.42
N GLN A 134 -26.29 -31.68 18.47
CA GLN A 134 -25.07 -32.44 18.20
C GLN A 134 -23.96 -31.56 17.59
N ALA A 135 -24.29 -30.67 16.65
CA ALA A 135 -23.34 -29.72 16.10
C ALA A 135 -22.76 -28.79 17.18
N ILE A 136 -23.61 -28.27 18.07
CA ILE A 136 -23.20 -27.46 19.23
C ILE A 136 -22.31 -28.26 20.18
N THR A 137 -22.67 -29.51 20.47
CA THR A 137 -21.90 -30.40 21.35
C THR A 137 -20.48 -30.62 20.82
N LEU A 138 -20.33 -30.87 19.52
CA LEU A 138 -19.03 -31.04 18.88
C LEU A 138 -18.20 -29.73 18.91
N LEU A 139 -18.82 -28.58 18.60
CA LEU A 139 -18.15 -27.27 18.63
C LEU A 139 -17.69 -26.88 20.04
N ASP A 140 -18.51 -27.11 21.04
CA ASP A 140 -18.20 -26.75 22.42
C ASP A 140 -17.19 -27.69 23.06
N ALA A 141 -17.21 -28.98 22.70
CA ALA A 141 -16.20 -29.92 23.16
C ALA A 141 -14.79 -29.51 22.70
N TRP A 142 -14.63 -29.12 21.43
CA TRP A 142 -13.35 -28.65 20.91
C TRP A 142 -12.98 -27.25 21.39
N SER A 143 -13.92 -26.28 21.38
CA SER A 143 -13.62 -24.92 21.83
C SER A 143 -13.33 -24.81 23.33
N GLY A 144 -13.85 -25.72 24.15
CA GLY A 144 -13.52 -25.81 25.57
C GLY A 144 -12.24 -26.59 25.90
N THR A 145 -11.65 -27.31 24.95
CA THR A 145 -10.53 -28.24 25.21
C THR A 145 -9.26 -27.89 24.44
N LEU A 146 -9.37 -27.54 23.16
CA LEU A 146 -8.21 -27.35 22.27
C LEU A 146 -7.35 -26.16 22.73
N GLN A 147 -6.04 -26.39 22.82
CA GLN A 147 -5.03 -25.41 23.22
C GLN A 147 -3.98 -25.21 22.12
N SER A 148 -3.58 -26.28 21.43
CA SER A 148 -2.66 -26.20 20.30
C SER A 148 -2.94 -27.24 19.21
N ILE A 149 -2.54 -26.89 17.98
CA ILE A 149 -2.37 -27.83 16.87
C ILE A 149 -0.90 -27.72 16.48
N GLU A 150 -0.19 -28.83 16.33
CA GLU A 150 1.26 -28.88 16.14
C GLU A 150 1.69 -29.98 15.15
N GLY A 151 2.98 -30.00 14.79
CA GLY A 151 3.58 -30.99 13.92
C GLY A 151 3.79 -30.52 12.47
N HIS A 152 4.34 -31.40 11.64
CA HIS A 152 4.72 -31.09 10.25
C HIS A 152 3.51 -30.62 9.42
N ASP A 153 2.35 -31.25 9.59
CA ASP A 153 1.15 -30.97 8.80
C ASP A 153 0.21 -29.95 9.48
N GLN A 154 0.67 -29.24 10.52
CA GLN A 154 -0.14 -28.30 11.31
C GLN A 154 -0.95 -27.34 10.42
N LYS A 155 -0.27 -26.65 9.48
CA LYS A 155 -0.90 -25.66 8.60
C LYS A 155 -1.99 -26.26 7.71
N LEU A 156 -1.72 -27.43 7.12
CA LEU A 156 -2.70 -28.16 6.31
C LEU A 156 -3.88 -28.60 7.17
N LEU A 157 -3.64 -29.15 8.37
CA LEU A 157 -4.71 -29.60 9.25
C LEU A 157 -5.63 -28.43 9.64
N CYS A 158 -5.08 -27.28 10.02
CA CYS A 158 -5.86 -26.06 10.25
C CYS A 158 -6.70 -25.68 9.02
N GLY A 159 -6.09 -25.72 7.82
CA GLY A 159 -6.77 -25.42 6.56
C GLY A 159 -7.89 -26.40 6.20
N LEU A 160 -7.79 -27.68 6.57
CA LEU A 160 -8.78 -28.70 6.22
C LEU A 160 -9.95 -28.82 7.21
N THR A 161 -9.78 -28.35 8.45
CA THR A 161 -10.80 -28.50 9.50
C THR A 161 -11.41 -27.18 9.96
N GLY A 162 -10.67 -26.06 9.87
CA GLY A 162 -11.12 -24.75 10.35
C GLY A 162 -12.36 -24.23 9.63
N TYR A 163 -12.39 -24.28 8.28
CA TYR A 163 -13.56 -23.83 7.51
C TYR A 163 -14.84 -24.63 7.83
N ARG A 164 -14.72 -25.92 8.21
CA ARG A 164 -15.87 -26.77 8.56
C ARG A 164 -16.50 -26.34 9.88
N PHE A 165 -15.68 -26.11 10.91
CA PHE A 165 -16.16 -25.54 12.16
C PHE A 165 -16.76 -24.15 11.95
N ALA A 166 -16.14 -23.31 11.13
CA ALA A 166 -16.66 -21.99 10.83
C ALA A 166 -18.04 -22.05 10.15
N ASN A 167 -18.22 -22.91 9.14
CA ASN A 167 -19.51 -23.09 8.48
C ASN A 167 -20.57 -23.71 9.42
N ALA A 168 -20.19 -24.63 10.32
CA ALA A 168 -21.11 -25.17 11.32
C ALA A 168 -21.61 -24.07 12.28
N ALA A 169 -20.68 -23.28 12.83
CA ALA A 169 -20.97 -22.17 13.73
C ALA A 169 -21.83 -21.09 13.06
N GLU A 170 -21.53 -20.77 11.80
CA GLU A 170 -22.28 -19.82 10.98
C GLU A 170 -23.74 -20.24 10.82
N LEU A 171 -24.00 -21.50 10.45
CA LEU A 171 -25.35 -22.02 10.27
C LEU A 171 -26.14 -22.01 11.59
N ILE A 172 -25.52 -22.38 12.71
CA ILE A 172 -26.18 -22.35 14.04
C ILE A 172 -26.60 -20.93 14.43
N ARG A 173 -25.81 -19.91 14.06
CA ARG A 173 -26.08 -18.51 14.41
C ARG A 173 -27.08 -17.84 13.48
N HIS A 174 -27.06 -18.20 12.20
CA HIS A 174 -27.68 -17.38 11.15
C HIS A 174 -28.67 -18.13 10.24
N ALA A 175 -28.76 -19.46 10.28
CA ALA A 175 -29.77 -20.16 9.50
C ALA A 175 -31.18 -19.82 10.00
N GLU A 176 -32.13 -19.58 9.09
CA GLU A 176 -33.52 -19.25 9.42
C GLU A 176 -34.23 -20.34 10.25
N THR A 177 -33.78 -21.59 10.16
CA THR A 177 -34.33 -22.72 10.91
C THR A 177 -33.71 -22.89 12.30
N ALA A 178 -32.63 -22.17 12.61
CA ALA A 178 -32.03 -22.21 13.93
C ALA A 178 -32.92 -21.43 14.92
N PRO A 179 -33.35 -22.02 16.04
CA PRO A 179 -34.12 -21.31 17.05
C PRO A 179 -33.34 -20.10 17.60
N ALA A 180 -34.04 -18.99 17.82
CA ALA A 180 -33.43 -17.81 18.45
C ALA A 180 -32.84 -18.19 19.83
N GLY A 181 -31.59 -17.82 20.07
CA GLY A 181 -30.89 -18.13 21.31
C GLY A 181 -30.46 -19.60 21.49
N LEU A 182 -30.54 -20.43 20.42
CA LEU A 182 -30.13 -21.84 20.45
C LEU A 182 -28.71 -22.05 21.00
N TRP A 183 -27.77 -21.18 20.63
CA TRP A 183 -26.38 -21.24 21.08
C TRP A 183 -26.04 -19.98 21.87
N ALA A 184 -25.67 -20.17 23.14
CA ALA A 184 -25.36 -19.06 24.03
C ALA A 184 -24.20 -18.22 23.49
N SER A 185 -24.34 -16.89 23.52
CA SER A 185 -23.35 -15.97 22.94
C SER A 185 -21.94 -16.19 23.49
N ALA A 186 -21.79 -16.53 24.77
CA ALA A 186 -20.50 -16.85 25.38
C ALA A 186 -19.85 -18.12 24.79
N ARG A 187 -20.63 -19.15 24.48
CA ARG A 187 -20.16 -20.40 23.85
C ARG A 187 -19.78 -20.16 22.38
N SER A 188 -20.59 -19.37 21.67
CA SER A 188 -20.24 -18.92 20.32
C SER A 188 -18.95 -18.12 20.27
N ALA A 189 -18.76 -17.19 21.23
CA ALA A 189 -17.54 -16.41 21.35
C ALA A 189 -16.31 -17.29 21.66
N ALA A 190 -16.46 -18.35 22.47
CA ALA A 190 -15.39 -19.32 22.71
C ALA A 190 -14.96 -20.06 21.44
N CYS A 191 -15.92 -20.47 20.59
CA CYS A 191 -15.60 -21.06 19.30
C CYS A 191 -14.89 -20.08 18.35
N GLN A 192 -15.34 -18.82 18.29
CA GLN A 192 -14.65 -17.78 17.52
C GLN A 192 -13.22 -17.54 18.04
N ALA A 193 -13.04 -17.55 19.37
CA ALA A 193 -11.73 -17.42 20.02
C ALA A 193 -10.81 -18.61 19.71
N MET A 194 -11.33 -19.85 19.67
CA MET A 194 -10.56 -21.03 19.25
C MET A 194 -10.06 -20.87 17.80
N LEU A 195 -10.95 -20.49 16.87
CA LEU A 195 -10.60 -20.33 15.46
C LEU A 195 -9.59 -19.19 15.24
N THR A 196 -9.79 -18.04 15.88
CA THR A 196 -8.89 -16.88 15.75
C THR A 196 -7.57 -17.05 16.52
N GLY A 197 -7.59 -17.72 17.67
CA GLY A 197 -6.44 -17.88 18.54
C GLY A 197 -5.56 -19.10 18.23
N ILE A 198 -6.12 -20.16 17.64
CA ILE A 198 -5.40 -21.42 17.38
C ILE A 198 -5.27 -21.71 15.88
N PHE A 199 -6.33 -21.51 15.09
CA PHE A 199 -6.30 -21.85 13.66
C PHE A 199 -5.65 -20.77 12.81
N VAL A 200 -5.95 -19.49 13.06
CA VAL A 200 -5.43 -18.37 12.27
C VAL A 200 -3.91 -18.22 12.38
N PRO A 201 -3.26 -18.28 13.57
CA PRO A 201 -1.82 -17.96 13.65
C PRO A 201 -0.92 -18.84 12.76
N PRO A 202 -1.10 -20.17 12.70
CA PRO A 202 -0.31 -21.03 11.79
C PRO A 202 -0.54 -20.75 10.30
N ILE A 203 -1.75 -20.31 9.94
CA ILE A 203 -2.16 -20.14 8.53
C ILE A 203 -2.25 -18.67 8.09
N ARG A 204 -1.88 -17.73 8.97
CA ARG A 204 -1.96 -16.28 8.71
C ARG A 204 -1.11 -15.84 7.54
N ASN A 205 -0.05 -16.60 7.26
CA ASN A 205 0.83 -16.46 6.12
C ASN A 205 0.80 -17.76 5.31
N LEU A 206 0.89 -17.66 3.99
CA LEU A 206 1.03 -18.82 3.11
C LEU A 206 2.28 -19.65 3.46
N PHE A 207 2.36 -20.85 2.91
CA PHE A 207 3.47 -21.78 3.11
C PHE A 207 4.10 -22.17 1.77
N PRO A 208 4.87 -21.26 1.13
CA PRO A 208 5.47 -21.50 -0.18
C PRO A 208 6.47 -22.66 -0.20
N GLN A 209 6.91 -23.15 0.96
CA GLN A 209 7.75 -24.34 1.04
C GLN A 209 6.95 -25.62 0.81
N ALA A 210 5.63 -25.64 0.99
CA ALA A 210 4.77 -26.79 0.70
C ALA A 210 4.19 -26.73 -0.72
N ASN A 211 3.47 -27.78 -1.11
CA ASN A 211 2.74 -27.80 -2.37
C ASN A 211 1.49 -26.92 -2.28
N GLY A 212 1.04 -26.38 -3.42
CA GLY A 212 0.02 -25.33 -3.43
C GLY A 212 -1.38 -25.73 -2.94
N ASN A 213 -1.68 -27.02 -2.80
CA ASN A 213 -2.93 -27.48 -2.19
C ASN A 213 -3.02 -27.17 -0.68
N TRP A 214 -1.90 -26.96 0.01
CA TRP A 214 -1.89 -26.51 1.40
C TRP A 214 -2.36 -25.06 1.50
N ASP A 215 -1.74 -24.19 0.71
CA ASP A 215 -2.10 -22.77 0.60
C ASP A 215 -3.57 -22.60 0.22
N ALA A 216 -4.09 -23.39 -0.73
CA ALA A 216 -5.50 -23.35 -1.10
C ALA A 216 -6.44 -23.66 0.08
N ALA A 217 -6.13 -24.68 0.89
CA ALA A 217 -6.93 -25.02 2.07
C ALA A 217 -6.86 -23.92 3.16
N MET A 218 -5.69 -23.33 3.33
CA MET A 218 -5.47 -22.22 4.25
C MET A 218 -6.29 -20.98 3.87
N VAL A 219 -6.28 -20.61 2.58
CA VAL A 219 -7.07 -19.50 2.03
C VAL A 219 -8.55 -19.67 2.34
N THR A 220 -9.12 -20.85 2.05
CA THR A 220 -10.53 -21.14 2.32
C THR A 220 -10.90 -20.98 3.79
N THR A 221 -10.03 -21.45 4.69
CA THR A 221 -10.25 -21.32 6.14
C THR A 221 -10.16 -19.86 6.59
N LEU A 222 -9.19 -19.08 6.10
CA LEU A 222 -9.09 -17.65 6.41
C LEU A 222 -10.35 -16.87 6.00
N LEU A 223 -10.87 -17.12 4.78
CA LEU A 223 -12.10 -16.49 4.30
C LEU A 223 -13.30 -16.80 5.20
N CYS A 224 -13.47 -18.07 5.58
CA CYS A 224 -14.59 -18.48 6.44
C CYS A 224 -14.46 -17.91 7.86
N ILE A 225 -13.27 -17.90 8.46
CA ILE A 225 -13.08 -17.31 9.80
C ILE A 225 -13.31 -15.80 9.75
N GLY A 226 -12.83 -15.11 8.71
CA GLY A 226 -13.04 -13.67 8.55
C GLY A 226 -14.51 -13.27 8.49
N ILE A 227 -15.33 -14.05 7.78
CA ILE A 227 -16.79 -13.87 7.78
C ILE A 227 -17.35 -14.14 9.18
N LEU A 228 -17.03 -15.29 9.80
CA LEU A 228 -17.60 -15.70 11.09
C LEU A 228 -17.39 -14.65 12.19
N THR A 229 -16.23 -13.98 12.17
CA THR A 229 -15.81 -13.03 13.20
C THR A 229 -15.99 -11.57 12.79
N ASP A 230 -16.68 -11.31 11.68
CA ASP A 230 -16.82 -9.97 11.11
C ASP A 230 -15.48 -9.25 10.89
N ASP A 231 -14.40 -10.01 10.69
CA ASP A 231 -13.05 -9.49 10.45
C ASP A 231 -12.81 -9.32 8.95
N ARG A 232 -13.15 -8.12 8.45
CA ARG A 232 -12.97 -7.75 7.04
C ARG A 232 -11.53 -7.88 6.61
N ALA A 233 -10.59 -7.50 7.46
CA ALA A 233 -9.18 -7.61 7.16
C ALA A 233 -8.82 -9.10 6.95
N LEU A 234 -9.25 -10.01 7.83
CA LEU A 234 -8.99 -11.45 7.68
C LEU A 234 -9.49 -12.01 6.34
N PHE A 235 -10.71 -11.64 5.96
CA PHE A 235 -11.31 -12.01 4.68
C PHE A 235 -10.52 -11.47 3.48
N GLU A 236 -10.16 -10.19 3.51
CA GLU A 236 -9.43 -9.56 2.40
C GLU A 236 -8.07 -10.20 2.15
N ARG A 237 -7.45 -10.81 3.18
CA ARG A 237 -6.17 -11.53 3.03
C ARG A 237 -6.38 -12.83 2.32
N GLY A 238 -7.43 -13.56 2.68
CA GLY A 238 -7.77 -14.80 1.99
C GLY A 238 -7.92 -14.54 0.49
N VAL A 239 -8.58 -13.45 0.12
CA VAL A 239 -8.71 -13.07 -1.29
C VAL A 239 -7.37 -12.67 -1.90
N ASP A 240 -6.57 -11.86 -1.23
CA ASP A 240 -5.26 -11.49 -1.75
C ASP A 240 -4.33 -12.69 -1.93
N PHE A 241 -4.39 -13.64 -0.99
CA PHE A 241 -3.66 -14.89 -1.07
C PHE A 241 -4.12 -15.77 -2.22
N TYR A 242 -5.42 -15.79 -2.52
CA TYR A 242 -5.93 -16.47 -3.71
C TYR A 242 -5.33 -15.88 -5.01
N LEU A 243 -5.09 -14.56 -5.03
CA LEU A 243 -4.81 -13.84 -6.27
C LEU A 243 -3.32 -13.45 -6.48
N HIS A 244 -2.56 -12.98 -5.46
CA HIS A 244 -1.30 -12.24 -5.68
C HIS A 244 -0.08 -12.66 -4.85
N SER A 245 -0.26 -13.22 -3.65
CA SER A 245 0.79 -13.22 -2.62
C SER A 245 2.02 -14.11 -2.89
N GLY A 246 2.05 -14.81 -4.02
CA GLY A 246 3.19 -15.61 -4.51
C GLY A 246 3.44 -16.91 -3.74
N GLY A 247 2.49 -17.39 -2.94
CA GLY A 247 2.48 -18.79 -2.51
C GLY A 247 2.21 -19.75 -3.66
N ASN A 248 2.36 -21.05 -3.41
CA ASN A 248 2.16 -22.07 -4.44
C ASN A 248 0.67 -22.34 -4.70
N GLY A 249 -0.21 -21.93 -3.79
CA GLY A 249 -1.66 -22.08 -3.93
C GLY A 249 -2.42 -20.85 -4.40
N THR A 250 -1.77 -19.81 -4.93
CA THR A 250 -2.53 -18.78 -5.68
C THR A 250 -3.11 -19.42 -6.93
N VAL A 251 -4.22 -18.91 -7.47
CA VAL A 251 -4.86 -19.51 -8.66
C VAL A 251 -3.89 -19.63 -9.85
N THR A 252 -3.01 -18.64 -10.04
CA THR A 252 -2.01 -18.60 -11.12
C THR A 252 -0.75 -19.44 -10.84
N SER A 253 -0.39 -19.64 -9.57
CA SER A 253 0.72 -20.52 -9.18
C SER A 253 0.30 -21.99 -9.16
N TYR A 254 -0.96 -22.28 -8.77
CA TYR A 254 -1.48 -23.63 -8.71
C TYR A 254 -1.90 -24.15 -10.07
N ILE A 255 -2.51 -23.32 -10.92
CA ILE A 255 -2.99 -23.70 -12.25
C ILE A 255 -2.20 -22.91 -13.29
N TYR A 256 -1.38 -23.60 -14.07
CA TYR A 256 -0.58 -23.00 -15.14
C TYR A 256 -1.46 -22.60 -16.33
N PRO A 257 -0.98 -21.72 -17.23
CA PRO A 257 -1.73 -21.32 -18.42
C PRO A 257 -2.11 -22.48 -19.37
N SER A 258 -1.48 -23.65 -19.25
CA SER A 258 -1.84 -24.88 -19.96
C SER A 258 -3.03 -25.64 -19.34
N GLY A 259 -3.50 -25.23 -18.16
CA GLY A 259 -4.47 -25.96 -17.34
C GLY A 259 -3.84 -26.99 -16.39
N GLN A 260 -2.56 -27.32 -16.59
CA GLN A 260 -1.83 -28.18 -15.69
C GLN A 260 -1.79 -27.59 -14.28
N CYS A 261 -2.15 -28.40 -13.28
CA CYS A 261 -2.02 -28.03 -11.88
C CYS A 261 -0.61 -28.34 -11.34
N ALA A 262 -0.16 -27.62 -10.32
CA ALA A 262 1.15 -27.80 -9.68
C ALA A 262 1.39 -29.24 -9.15
N GLU A 263 0.33 -29.96 -8.79
CA GLU A 263 0.38 -31.35 -8.30
C GLU A 263 0.18 -32.41 -9.40
N THR A 264 0.07 -32.01 -10.68
CA THR A 264 -0.33 -32.90 -11.79
C THR A 264 0.58 -34.12 -11.94
N THR A 265 1.89 -33.96 -11.75
CA THR A 265 2.87 -35.05 -11.90
C THR A 265 2.94 -35.97 -10.67
N ARG A 266 2.21 -35.66 -9.57
CA ARG A 266 2.20 -36.45 -8.34
C ARG A 266 1.10 -37.52 -8.35
N ASP A 267 -0.14 -37.11 -8.15
CA ASP A 267 -1.33 -37.97 -8.17
C ASP A 267 -2.63 -37.15 -8.21
N GLN A 268 -3.72 -37.80 -8.63
CA GLN A 268 -4.99 -37.13 -8.91
C GLN A 268 -5.77 -36.73 -7.65
N GLY A 269 -5.47 -37.36 -6.50
CA GLY A 269 -6.07 -36.98 -5.23
C GLY A 269 -5.57 -35.61 -4.76
N HIS A 270 -4.27 -35.37 -4.86
CA HIS A 270 -3.66 -34.09 -4.45
C HIS A 270 -3.98 -32.94 -5.40
N VAL A 271 -4.16 -33.24 -6.70
CA VAL A 271 -4.66 -32.26 -7.69
C VAL A 271 -6.08 -31.82 -7.33
N GLN A 272 -6.98 -32.80 -7.14
CA GLN A 272 -8.37 -32.50 -6.80
C GLN A 272 -8.50 -31.82 -5.42
N LEU A 273 -7.58 -32.08 -4.47
CA LEU A 273 -7.53 -31.34 -3.20
C LEU A 273 -7.34 -29.84 -3.40
N GLY A 274 -6.34 -29.43 -4.19
CA GLY A 274 -6.11 -28.01 -4.41
C GLY A 274 -7.23 -27.36 -5.22
N LEU A 275 -7.72 -28.02 -6.28
CA LEU A 275 -8.85 -27.53 -7.07
C LEU A 275 -10.11 -27.34 -6.23
N GLY A 276 -10.47 -28.33 -5.41
CA GLY A 276 -11.63 -28.26 -4.52
C GLY A 276 -11.53 -27.11 -3.54
N MET A 277 -10.36 -26.90 -2.93
CA MET A 277 -10.15 -25.79 -2.00
C MET A 277 -10.20 -24.42 -2.68
N LEU A 278 -9.60 -24.27 -3.87
CA LEU A 278 -9.66 -23.02 -4.65
C LEU A 278 -11.10 -22.68 -5.07
N GLU A 279 -11.86 -23.69 -5.48
CA GLU A 279 -13.28 -23.56 -5.81
C GLU A 279 -14.09 -23.10 -4.60
N THR A 280 -13.84 -23.72 -3.44
CA THR A 280 -14.49 -23.37 -2.17
C THR A 280 -14.25 -21.91 -1.81
N ALA A 281 -13.00 -21.44 -1.94
CA ALA A 281 -12.64 -20.05 -1.71
C ALA A 281 -13.41 -19.10 -2.64
N CYS A 282 -13.54 -19.45 -3.93
CA CYS A 282 -14.30 -18.66 -4.89
C CYS A 282 -15.77 -18.54 -4.51
N ARG A 283 -16.37 -19.64 -4.09
CA ARG A 283 -17.77 -19.67 -3.68
C ARG A 283 -18.03 -18.82 -2.43
N VAL A 284 -17.19 -18.98 -1.40
CA VAL A 284 -17.28 -18.21 -0.15
C VAL A 284 -17.16 -16.71 -0.45
N ALA A 285 -16.17 -16.32 -1.26
CA ALA A 285 -15.98 -14.94 -1.66
C ALA A 285 -17.17 -14.39 -2.46
N ARG A 286 -17.73 -15.19 -3.38
CA ARG A 286 -18.86 -14.81 -4.21
C ARG A 286 -20.12 -14.52 -3.40
N ASN A 287 -20.39 -15.29 -2.34
CA ASN A 287 -21.51 -15.02 -1.44
C ASN A 287 -21.38 -13.67 -0.70
N GLN A 288 -20.18 -13.08 -0.69
CA GLN A 288 -19.91 -11.73 -0.20
C GLN A 288 -19.81 -10.68 -1.32
N GLY A 289 -20.17 -11.03 -2.56
CA GLY A 289 -20.07 -10.15 -3.73
C GLY A 289 -18.70 -10.11 -4.40
N VAL A 290 -17.77 -11.00 -4.01
CA VAL A 290 -16.40 -11.04 -4.55
C VAL A 290 -16.25 -12.17 -5.58
N ASP A 291 -16.29 -11.84 -6.87
CA ASP A 291 -15.92 -12.70 -8.00
C ASP A 291 -14.42 -13.06 -8.05
N LEU A 292 -14.06 -14.19 -7.42
CA LEU A 292 -12.75 -14.84 -7.61
C LEU A 292 -12.73 -15.86 -8.75
N TYR A 293 -13.90 -16.29 -9.23
CA TYR A 293 -14.00 -17.21 -10.36
C TYR A 293 -13.48 -16.57 -11.65
N GLY A 294 -13.67 -15.26 -11.84
CA GLY A 294 -13.15 -14.51 -12.98
C GLY A 294 -11.63 -14.32 -13.01
N ALA A 295 -10.91 -14.69 -11.95
CA ALA A 295 -9.47 -14.43 -11.83
C ALA A 295 -8.65 -15.10 -12.95
N ALA A 296 -7.65 -14.35 -13.46
CA ALA A 296 -6.69 -14.80 -14.47
C ALA A 296 -7.36 -15.48 -15.70
N ASP A 297 -8.37 -14.82 -16.26
CA ASP A 297 -9.16 -15.27 -17.41
C ASP A 297 -9.87 -16.61 -17.15
N ASN A 298 -10.59 -16.70 -16.01
CA ASN A 298 -11.28 -17.90 -15.54
C ASN A 298 -10.33 -19.10 -15.35
N ARG A 299 -9.13 -18.86 -14.81
CA ARG A 299 -8.06 -19.88 -14.67
C ARG A 299 -8.52 -21.16 -13.97
N LEU A 300 -9.42 -21.03 -12.99
CA LEU A 300 -9.98 -22.18 -12.28
C LEU A 300 -10.76 -23.11 -13.20
N ALA A 301 -11.56 -22.58 -14.14
CA ALA A 301 -12.28 -23.38 -15.14
C ALA A 301 -11.32 -24.24 -15.97
N LEU A 302 -10.21 -23.65 -16.40
CA LEU A 302 -9.19 -24.33 -17.20
C LEU A 302 -8.55 -25.51 -16.43
N GLY A 303 -8.23 -25.32 -15.15
CA GLY A 303 -7.69 -26.39 -14.30
C GLY A 303 -8.68 -27.54 -14.11
N PHE A 304 -9.96 -27.23 -13.87
CA PHE A 304 -11.01 -28.24 -13.76
C PHE A 304 -11.22 -29.03 -15.06
N GLU A 305 -11.28 -28.36 -16.22
CA GLU A 305 -11.42 -29.05 -17.52
C GLU A 305 -10.20 -29.91 -17.84
N TYR A 306 -8.98 -29.42 -17.58
CA TYR A 306 -7.75 -30.18 -17.75
C TYR A 306 -7.76 -31.46 -16.90
N THR A 307 -8.03 -31.34 -15.60
CA THR A 307 -8.04 -32.47 -14.67
C THR A 307 -9.19 -33.42 -14.95
N ALA A 308 -10.40 -32.91 -15.27
CA ALA A 308 -11.54 -33.74 -15.64
C ALA A 308 -11.25 -34.56 -16.90
N LYS A 309 -10.68 -33.95 -17.94
CA LYS A 309 -10.27 -34.64 -19.17
C LYS A 309 -9.32 -35.79 -18.87
N TYR A 310 -8.28 -35.53 -18.09
CA TYR A 310 -7.31 -36.57 -17.74
C TYR A 310 -7.94 -37.73 -16.94
N ASN A 311 -8.76 -37.40 -15.94
CA ASN A 311 -9.41 -38.39 -15.08
C ASN A 311 -10.52 -39.18 -15.78
N LEU A 312 -11.09 -38.67 -16.88
CA LEU A 312 -12.03 -39.41 -17.71
C LEU A 312 -11.35 -40.46 -18.61
N GLY A 313 -10.01 -40.46 -18.69
CA GLY A 313 -9.21 -41.43 -19.46
C GLY A 313 -8.50 -40.84 -20.68
N ASP A 314 -8.71 -39.56 -20.98
CA ASP A 314 -8.07 -38.89 -22.11
C ASP A 314 -6.65 -38.41 -21.74
N ASP A 315 -5.78 -38.15 -22.72
CA ASP A 315 -4.45 -37.58 -22.50
C ASP A 315 -4.47 -36.03 -22.54
N VAL A 316 -3.53 -35.42 -21.83
CA VAL A 316 -3.34 -33.96 -21.71
C VAL A 316 -1.85 -33.58 -21.76
N PRO A 317 -1.49 -32.41 -22.30
CA PRO A 317 -0.10 -31.92 -22.29
C PRO A 317 0.41 -31.71 -20.85
N CYS A 318 1.67 -32.05 -20.56
CA CYS A 318 2.25 -31.87 -19.23
C CYS A 318 3.72 -31.45 -19.29
N ASP A 319 4.01 -30.27 -18.75
CA ASP A 319 5.37 -29.81 -18.49
C ASP A 319 6.00 -30.68 -17.39
N GLY A 320 7.19 -31.23 -17.67
CA GLY A 320 7.92 -32.08 -16.72
C GLY A 320 7.62 -33.59 -16.86
N GLY A 321 6.91 -34.03 -17.90
CA GLY A 321 6.72 -35.44 -18.22
C GLY A 321 5.27 -35.80 -18.51
N ARG A 322 4.71 -36.77 -17.75
CA ARG A 322 3.31 -37.21 -17.83
C ARG A 322 2.61 -36.93 -16.49
N PRO A 323 1.30 -36.66 -16.48
CA PRO A 323 0.55 -36.63 -15.22
C PRO A 323 0.63 -37.97 -14.46
N GLY A 324 0.51 -37.91 -13.13
CA GLY A 324 0.52 -39.10 -12.29
C GLY A 324 -0.77 -39.91 -12.42
N ASP A 325 -0.68 -41.21 -12.68
CA ASP A 325 -1.84 -42.10 -12.87
C ASP A 325 -2.52 -42.55 -11.57
N LYS A 326 -1.88 -42.34 -10.41
CA LYS A 326 -2.46 -42.75 -9.12
C LYS A 326 -3.76 -41.97 -8.84
N GLY A 327 -4.86 -42.69 -8.64
CA GLY A 327 -6.18 -42.11 -8.41
C GLY A 327 -6.91 -41.67 -9.69
N ARG A 328 -6.36 -41.93 -10.87
CA ARG A 328 -7.04 -41.63 -12.14
C ARG A 328 -8.38 -42.38 -12.24
N GLY A 329 -9.41 -41.68 -12.70
CA GLY A 329 -10.78 -42.19 -12.74
C GLY A 329 -11.55 -42.10 -11.42
N GLN A 330 -10.91 -41.67 -10.34
CA GLN A 330 -11.57 -41.39 -9.05
C GLN A 330 -11.87 -39.90 -8.96
N PHE A 331 -13.16 -39.55 -8.80
CA PHE A 331 -13.61 -38.16 -8.78
C PHE A 331 -13.95 -37.72 -7.35
N ALA A 332 -13.36 -36.61 -6.92
CA ALA A 332 -13.69 -35.95 -5.67
C ALA A 332 -15.02 -35.15 -5.81
N PRO A 333 -15.78 -34.94 -4.73
CA PRO A 333 -17.05 -34.20 -4.75
C PRO A 333 -16.82 -32.67 -4.80
N ILE A 334 -16.32 -32.18 -5.94
CA ILE A 334 -15.89 -30.78 -6.13
C ILE A 334 -16.38 -30.16 -7.47
N TYR A 335 -17.13 -30.91 -8.27
CA TYR A 335 -17.43 -30.54 -9.65
C TYR A 335 -18.77 -29.81 -9.79
N GLU A 336 -19.70 -29.97 -8.84
CA GLU A 336 -21.04 -29.38 -8.96
C GLU A 336 -20.96 -27.85 -8.97
N SER A 337 -20.27 -27.27 -8.00
CA SER A 337 -20.24 -25.81 -7.80
C SER A 337 -19.53 -25.07 -8.95
N VAL A 338 -18.40 -25.60 -9.42
CA VAL A 338 -17.66 -25.02 -10.55
C VAL A 338 -18.46 -25.11 -11.86
N TYR A 339 -19.19 -26.21 -12.08
CA TYR A 339 -20.03 -26.37 -13.26
C TYR A 339 -21.22 -25.40 -13.22
N GLN A 340 -21.89 -25.27 -12.08
CA GLN A 340 -22.99 -24.33 -11.92
C GLN A 340 -22.54 -22.89 -12.19
N HIS A 341 -21.36 -22.50 -11.71
CA HIS A 341 -20.86 -21.16 -11.98
C HIS A 341 -20.50 -20.95 -13.46
N TYR A 342 -19.58 -21.74 -14.00
CA TYR A 342 -19.07 -21.46 -15.35
C TYR A 342 -20.04 -21.87 -16.45
N ALA A 343 -20.65 -23.05 -16.37
CA ALA A 343 -21.53 -23.54 -17.43
C ALA A 343 -22.94 -22.94 -17.36
N THR A 344 -23.54 -22.88 -16.18
CA THR A 344 -24.94 -22.40 -16.05
C THR A 344 -25.03 -20.88 -15.96
N GLU A 345 -24.17 -20.22 -15.18
CA GLU A 345 -24.29 -18.78 -14.93
C GLU A 345 -23.47 -17.93 -15.92
N LYS A 346 -22.27 -18.38 -16.31
CA LYS A 346 -21.38 -17.66 -17.26
C LYS A 346 -21.51 -18.17 -18.70
N ASN A 347 -22.28 -19.22 -18.96
CA ASN A 347 -22.43 -19.86 -20.28
C ASN A 347 -21.10 -20.28 -20.94
N LEU A 348 -20.11 -20.69 -20.13
CA LEU A 348 -18.83 -21.22 -20.62
C LEU A 348 -18.91 -22.74 -20.82
N PRO A 349 -18.35 -23.28 -21.91
CA PRO A 349 -18.35 -24.72 -22.15
C PRO A 349 -17.46 -25.44 -21.12
N MET A 350 -18.06 -26.35 -20.36
CA MET A 350 -17.36 -27.23 -19.39
C MET A 350 -17.63 -28.72 -19.70
N PRO A 351 -17.32 -29.21 -20.92
CA PRO A 351 -17.73 -30.54 -21.38
C PRO A 351 -17.13 -31.70 -20.56
N TYR A 352 -15.88 -31.60 -20.10
CA TYR A 352 -15.27 -32.69 -19.33
C TYR A 352 -15.80 -32.69 -17.89
N THR A 353 -15.92 -31.52 -17.26
CA THR A 353 -16.55 -31.36 -15.94
C THR A 353 -17.99 -31.88 -15.95
N ARG A 354 -18.75 -31.62 -17.02
CA ARG A 354 -20.10 -32.19 -17.20
C ARG A 354 -20.09 -33.71 -17.21
N ARG A 355 -19.22 -34.33 -18.02
CA ARG A 355 -19.09 -35.80 -18.10
C ARG A 355 -18.70 -36.42 -16.76
N VAL A 356 -17.91 -35.72 -15.95
CA VAL A 356 -17.60 -36.15 -14.58
C VAL A 356 -18.86 -36.10 -13.71
N LEU A 357 -19.61 -35.00 -13.74
CA LEU A 357 -20.86 -34.87 -12.96
C LEU A 357 -21.91 -35.92 -13.33
N GLU A 358 -22.05 -36.25 -14.60
CA GLU A 358 -22.95 -37.31 -15.07
C GLU A 358 -22.61 -38.69 -14.47
N ARG A 359 -21.37 -38.91 -14.02
CA ARG A 359 -20.92 -40.14 -13.33
C ARG A 359 -20.93 -40.03 -11.81
N LEU A 360 -20.73 -38.84 -11.27
CA LEU A 360 -20.49 -38.61 -9.84
C LEU A 360 -21.77 -38.25 -9.05
N ARG A 361 -22.75 -37.60 -9.67
CA ARG A 361 -23.90 -37.01 -8.97
C ARG A 361 -24.85 -38.08 -8.40
N PRO A 362 -25.36 -37.93 -7.16
CA PRO A 362 -25.12 -36.84 -6.22
C PRO A 362 -23.75 -36.91 -5.52
N GLU A 363 -23.14 -35.75 -5.31
CA GLU A 363 -21.86 -35.62 -4.59
C GLU A 363 -22.02 -35.90 -3.08
N GLY A 364 -21.12 -36.72 -2.52
CA GLY A 364 -21.17 -37.21 -1.13
C GLY A 364 -20.10 -36.65 -0.19
N TYR A 365 -19.84 -37.37 0.91
CA TYR A 365 -18.81 -37.04 1.90
C TYR A 365 -17.38 -37.27 1.39
N ASP A 366 -16.48 -36.37 1.74
CA ASP A 366 -15.02 -36.59 1.67
C ASP A 366 -14.33 -35.89 2.85
N ARG A 367 -13.32 -36.55 3.42
CA ARG A 367 -12.65 -36.07 4.64
C ARG A 367 -11.76 -34.85 4.42
N SER A 368 -11.40 -34.54 3.19
CA SER A 368 -10.46 -33.49 2.78
C SER A 368 -11.10 -32.43 1.88
N GLN A 369 -12.34 -32.60 1.43
CA GLN A 369 -13.07 -31.64 0.58
C GLN A 369 -14.28 -31.03 1.31
N PRO A 370 -14.89 -29.94 0.83
CA PRO A 370 -16.11 -29.37 1.42
C PRO A 370 -17.24 -30.38 1.58
N ALA A 371 -17.29 -31.37 0.68
CA ALA A 371 -18.30 -32.42 0.59
C ALA A 371 -19.71 -31.91 0.30
N TRP A 372 -20.59 -32.82 -0.14
CA TRP A 372 -22.02 -32.57 -0.32
C TRP A 372 -22.35 -31.49 -1.37
N GLY A 373 -21.55 -31.35 -2.44
CA GLY A 373 -21.73 -30.27 -3.41
C GLY A 373 -23.11 -30.24 -4.08
N THR A 374 -23.81 -31.37 -4.18
CA THR A 374 -25.22 -31.39 -4.63
C THR A 374 -26.19 -30.74 -3.62
N LEU A 375 -25.91 -30.79 -2.31
CA LEU A 375 -26.71 -30.10 -1.28
C LEU A 375 -26.26 -28.67 -1.03
N THR A 376 -25.13 -28.25 -1.58
CA THR A 376 -24.65 -26.88 -1.44
C THR A 376 -24.87 -26.10 -2.74
N ALA A 377 -24.47 -26.61 -3.90
CA ALA A 377 -24.30 -25.85 -5.15
C ALA A 377 -25.34 -26.12 -6.23
N ALA A 378 -25.94 -27.31 -6.25
CA ALA A 378 -26.76 -27.76 -7.36
C ALA A 378 -27.95 -26.84 -7.62
N LYS A 379 -28.13 -26.44 -8.89
CA LYS A 379 -29.32 -25.78 -9.43
C LYS A 379 -29.89 -26.60 -10.60
N ASP A 380 -31.09 -26.27 -11.08
CA ASP A 380 -31.80 -27.02 -12.12
C ASP A 380 -30.95 -27.16 -13.41
N PHE A 381 -30.63 -28.40 -13.77
CA PHE A 381 -29.95 -28.75 -15.03
C PHE A 381 -30.95 -28.59 -16.18
N ASN A 382 -31.09 -27.42 -16.79
CA ASN A 382 -31.66 -27.29 -18.14
C ASN A 382 -31.61 -25.85 -18.67
N LYS A 383 -30.42 -25.31 -19.00
CA LYS A 383 -30.29 -24.11 -19.88
C LYS A 383 -29.01 -24.00 -20.73
N ALA A 384 -28.16 -25.03 -20.86
CA ALA A 384 -26.98 -24.93 -21.73
C ALA A 384 -27.10 -25.86 -22.95
N PRO A 385 -27.09 -25.33 -24.20
CA PRO A 385 -27.10 -26.16 -25.40
C PRO A 385 -25.79 -26.95 -25.50
N VAL A 386 -25.92 -28.26 -25.71
CA VAL A 386 -24.83 -29.16 -26.08
C VAL A 386 -24.64 -29.01 -27.59
N SER A 387 -23.71 -28.16 -28.01
CA SER A 387 -23.11 -28.29 -29.34
C SER A 387 -21.62 -28.50 -29.15
N GLY A 388 -21.20 -29.75 -29.30
CA GLY A 388 -19.80 -30.08 -29.53
C GLY A 388 -19.46 -29.55 -30.92
N ASP A 389 -18.41 -28.72 -31.00
CA ASP A 389 -17.61 -28.36 -32.19
C ASP A 389 -17.02 -26.93 -32.14
N LEU A 390 -17.06 -26.24 -30.99
CA LEU A 390 -16.35 -24.96 -30.78
C LEU A 390 -15.08 -25.08 -29.89
N LEU A 391 -14.50 -26.29 -29.81
CA LEU A 391 -13.46 -26.65 -28.83
C LEU A 391 -12.04 -26.16 -29.15
N ALA A 392 -11.83 -25.35 -30.21
CA ALA A 392 -10.47 -24.99 -30.67
C ALA A 392 -10.16 -23.48 -30.67
N VAL A 393 -11.12 -22.57 -30.48
CA VAL A 393 -10.89 -21.12 -30.74
C VAL A 393 -11.06 -20.24 -29.49
N ALA A 394 -11.81 -20.66 -28.47
CA ALA A 394 -12.09 -19.82 -27.30
C ALA A 394 -11.20 -20.11 -26.06
N LEU A 395 -10.46 -21.22 -26.03
CA LEU A 395 -9.51 -21.58 -24.97
C LEU A 395 -8.05 -21.58 -25.45
N THR A 396 -7.80 -21.16 -26.68
CA THR A 396 -6.47 -21.18 -27.33
C THR A 396 -5.73 -19.84 -27.28
N SER A 397 -6.29 -18.78 -26.68
CA SER A 397 -5.59 -17.49 -26.60
C SER A 397 -4.44 -17.43 -25.58
N SER A 398 -4.09 -18.53 -24.90
CA SER A 398 -2.98 -18.57 -23.93
C SER A 398 -1.93 -19.66 -24.14
N LEU A 399 -2.05 -20.51 -25.17
CA LEU A 399 -0.96 -21.41 -25.57
C LEU A 399 -0.06 -20.71 -26.59
N LEU A 400 0.57 -19.60 -26.19
CA LEU A 400 1.66 -19.02 -26.96
C LEU A 400 2.95 -19.80 -26.67
N PRO A 401 3.81 -20.07 -27.68
CA PRO A 401 5.11 -20.66 -27.45
C PRO A 401 5.95 -19.79 -26.48
N ARG A 402 6.81 -20.43 -25.69
CA ARG A 402 7.82 -19.73 -24.87
C ARG A 402 8.77 -19.00 -25.81
N GLU A 403 8.61 -17.69 -25.94
CA GLU A 403 9.52 -16.85 -26.71
C GLU A 403 10.60 -16.27 -25.79
N SER A 404 11.85 -16.43 -26.20
CA SER A 404 13.01 -15.86 -25.49
C SER A 404 13.04 -14.35 -25.61
N ASP A 405 12.57 -13.81 -26.74
CA ASP A 405 12.47 -12.38 -27.02
C ASP A 405 11.02 -12.04 -27.36
N ARG A 406 10.41 -11.19 -26.54
CA ARG A 406 9.05 -10.69 -26.75
C ARG A 406 8.87 -9.35 -26.05
N GLU A 407 8.48 -8.34 -26.83
CA GLU A 407 8.19 -6.99 -26.36
C GLU A 407 6.71 -6.64 -26.56
N ILE A 408 6.17 -5.83 -25.66
CA ILE A 408 4.75 -5.45 -25.61
C ILE A 408 4.69 -3.93 -25.50
N ARG A 409 3.84 -3.32 -26.32
CA ARG A 409 3.55 -1.89 -26.22
C ARG A 409 2.40 -1.65 -25.24
N VAL A 410 2.57 -0.67 -24.36
CA VAL A 410 1.58 -0.23 -23.39
C VAL A 410 1.46 1.28 -23.50
N SER A 411 0.37 1.75 -24.10
CA SER A 411 0.08 3.19 -24.21
C SER A 411 -0.60 3.68 -22.93
N SER A 412 -0.36 4.94 -22.56
CA SER A 412 -1.12 5.59 -21.49
C SER A 412 -2.60 5.71 -21.86
N PRO A 413 -3.51 5.94 -20.90
CA PRO A 413 -4.95 6.03 -21.16
C PRO A 413 -5.35 7.04 -22.25
N SER A 414 -4.66 8.19 -22.32
CA SER A 414 -4.87 9.20 -23.38
C SER A 414 -3.97 9.03 -24.60
N GLY A 415 -3.00 8.10 -24.55
CA GLY A 415 -2.01 7.88 -25.60
C GLY A 415 -0.88 8.93 -25.66
N THR A 416 -0.73 9.78 -24.64
CA THR A 416 0.36 10.76 -24.56
C THR A 416 1.73 10.13 -24.37
N LEU A 417 1.78 8.96 -23.72
CA LEU A 417 3.01 8.19 -23.51
C LEU A 417 2.81 6.76 -24.01
N THR A 418 3.89 6.14 -24.48
CA THR A 418 3.90 4.71 -24.81
C THR A 418 5.15 4.05 -24.27
N ALA A 419 4.96 3.06 -23.40
CA ALA A 419 6.02 2.19 -22.93
C ALA A 419 6.16 0.97 -23.85
N THR A 420 7.38 0.48 -24.02
CA THR A 420 7.65 -0.85 -24.57
C THR A 420 8.31 -1.66 -23.48
N VAL A 421 7.74 -2.83 -23.14
CA VAL A 421 8.18 -3.69 -22.02
C VAL A 421 8.21 -5.15 -22.43
N GLY A 422 9.16 -5.92 -21.93
CA GLY A 422 9.23 -7.35 -22.26
C GLY A 422 10.57 -7.98 -21.95
N VAL A 423 10.88 -9.06 -22.65
CA VAL A 423 12.19 -9.71 -22.59
C VAL A 423 12.88 -9.54 -23.93
N LYS A 424 14.17 -9.17 -23.89
CA LYS A 424 15.04 -9.10 -25.06
C LYS A 424 16.44 -9.53 -24.67
N ASP A 425 17.08 -10.36 -25.49
CA ASP A 425 18.40 -10.94 -25.23
C ASP A 425 18.47 -11.64 -23.84
N GLY A 426 17.34 -12.23 -23.44
CA GLY A 426 17.18 -12.89 -22.14
C GLY A 426 17.15 -11.97 -20.92
N ALA A 427 17.08 -10.65 -21.07
CA ALA A 427 16.91 -9.70 -19.97
C ALA A 427 15.54 -9.01 -20.04
N PHE A 428 14.97 -8.65 -18.88
CA PHE A 428 13.81 -7.77 -18.89
C PHE A 428 14.23 -6.38 -19.34
N THR A 429 13.51 -5.83 -20.32
CA THR A 429 13.78 -4.52 -20.90
C THR A 429 12.53 -3.64 -20.90
N TYR A 430 12.73 -2.34 -20.74
CA TYR A 430 11.67 -1.34 -20.82
C TYR A 430 12.17 -0.01 -21.41
N SER A 431 11.28 0.77 -22.02
CA SER A 431 11.53 2.12 -22.52
C SER A 431 10.25 2.96 -22.50
N LEU A 432 10.39 4.28 -22.61
CA LEU A 432 9.26 5.22 -22.62
C LEU A 432 9.45 6.29 -23.69
N LYS A 433 8.39 6.54 -24.47
CA LYS A 433 8.36 7.60 -25.49
C LYS A 433 7.14 8.49 -25.32
N ASP A 434 7.27 9.74 -25.75
CA ASP A 434 6.13 10.65 -25.92
C ASP A 434 5.32 10.32 -27.18
N LYS A 435 4.17 10.97 -27.33
CA LYS A 435 3.26 10.80 -28.49
C LYS A 435 3.90 11.21 -29.83
N GLN A 436 4.94 12.05 -29.81
CA GLN A 436 5.72 12.42 -31.00
C GLN A 436 6.81 11.39 -31.32
N GLY A 437 7.01 10.39 -30.47
CA GLY A 437 8.00 9.34 -30.62
C GLY A 437 9.40 9.70 -30.09
N HIS A 438 9.56 10.86 -29.44
CA HIS A 438 10.83 11.21 -28.81
C HIS A 438 11.06 10.32 -27.58
N PRO A 439 12.31 9.87 -27.36
CA PRO A 439 12.64 9.07 -26.18
C PRO A 439 12.58 9.94 -24.91
N VAL A 440 11.71 9.56 -23.98
CA VAL A 440 11.78 10.02 -22.59
C VAL A 440 12.80 9.17 -21.84
N LEU A 441 12.69 7.84 -21.98
CA LEU A 441 13.64 6.87 -21.45
C LEU A 441 14.04 5.89 -22.56
N LEU A 442 15.34 5.73 -22.78
CA LEU A 442 15.88 4.75 -23.72
C LEU A 442 15.73 3.32 -23.17
N PRO A 443 15.84 2.27 -24.03
CA PRO A 443 15.82 0.88 -23.58
C PRO A 443 16.75 0.63 -22.40
N SER A 444 16.17 0.19 -21.29
CA SER A 444 16.79 0.02 -19.99
C SER A 444 16.44 -1.35 -19.44
N ASN A 445 17.37 -1.99 -18.73
CA ASN A 445 17.14 -3.30 -18.14
C ASN A 445 16.77 -3.20 -16.66
N ALA A 446 16.03 -4.18 -16.13
CA ALA A 446 15.83 -4.33 -14.70
C ALA A 446 15.91 -5.78 -14.28
N GLY A 447 16.36 -6.01 -13.05
CA GLY A 447 16.50 -7.36 -12.50
C GLY A 447 17.05 -7.35 -11.08
N ILE A 448 17.23 -8.56 -10.54
CA ILE A 448 17.71 -8.76 -9.17
C ILE A 448 18.98 -9.58 -9.18
N GLU A 449 20.01 -9.09 -8.50
CA GLU A 449 21.25 -9.81 -8.23
C GLU A 449 21.24 -10.31 -6.78
N PHE A 450 21.72 -11.55 -6.56
CA PHE A 450 21.83 -12.15 -5.23
C PHE A 450 23.29 -12.21 -4.80
N GLU A 451 23.62 -11.72 -3.62
CA GLU A 451 24.98 -11.87 -3.06
C GLU A 451 25.16 -13.30 -2.52
N GLY A 452 26.31 -13.92 -2.84
CA GLY A 452 26.68 -15.26 -2.35
C GLY A 452 26.11 -16.45 -3.14
N ALA A 453 25.40 -16.21 -4.25
CA ALA A 453 24.87 -17.26 -5.13
C ALA A 453 25.37 -17.11 -6.57
N ALA A 454 25.62 -18.23 -7.26
CA ALA A 454 26.14 -18.25 -8.64
C ALA A 454 25.10 -17.96 -9.75
N ALA A 455 23.98 -17.28 -9.44
CA ALA A 455 22.95 -16.96 -10.42
C ALA A 455 22.08 -15.76 -10.03
N SER A 456 21.98 -14.76 -10.91
CA SER A 456 21.12 -13.58 -10.83
C SER A 456 19.83 -13.73 -11.66
N LEU A 457 18.85 -12.88 -11.39
CA LEU A 457 17.65 -12.65 -12.22
C LEU A 457 17.80 -11.35 -13.03
N THR A 458 18.98 -11.15 -13.64
CA THR A 458 19.29 -10.01 -14.53
C THR A 458 19.42 -10.41 -16.00
N GLY A 459 19.45 -11.72 -16.30
CA GLY A 459 19.58 -12.28 -17.64
C GLY A 459 19.19 -13.77 -17.67
N GLY A 460 19.16 -14.38 -18.85
CA GLY A 460 18.72 -15.78 -19.03
C GLY A 460 17.25 -16.02 -18.68
N LEU A 461 16.42 -15.00 -18.85
CA LEU A 461 14.98 -15.03 -18.60
C LEU A 461 14.21 -15.25 -19.91
N SER A 462 12.98 -15.72 -19.78
CA SER A 462 11.99 -15.71 -20.86
C SER A 462 10.64 -15.31 -20.31
N LEU A 463 9.83 -14.70 -21.18
CA LEU A 463 8.50 -14.23 -20.80
C LEU A 463 7.58 -15.44 -20.66
N TRP A 464 7.16 -15.73 -19.43
CA TRP A 464 6.34 -16.88 -19.10
C TRP A 464 4.85 -16.58 -19.25
N GLU A 465 4.43 -15.41 -18.76
CA GLU A 465 3.04 -15.01 -18.74
C GLU A 465 2.94 -13.49 -18.76
N VAL A 466 1.87 -12.99 -19.38
CA VAL A 466 1.48 -11.58 -19.30
C VAL A 466 0.05 -11.58 -18.81
N VAL A 467 -0.19 -11.01 -17.63
CA VAL A 467 -1.51 -10.87 -17.03
C VAL A 467 -1.87 -9.38 -16.98
N GLY A 468 -3.18 -9.09 -17.05
CA GLY A 468 -3.72 -7.87 -16.48
C GLY A 468 -3.72 -6.65 -17.39
N ALA A 469 -4.46 -6.70 -18.50
CA ALA A 469 -4.97 -5.46 -19.07
C ALA A 469 -6.03 -4.88 -18.12
N ARG A 470 -5.63 -4.02 -17.18
CA ARG A 470 -6.53 -3.37 -16.24
C ARG A 470 -6.42 -1.86 -16.36
N ARG A 471 -7.55 -1.22 -16.70
CA ARG A 471 -7.77 0.21 -16.45
C ARG A 471 -8.24 0.36 -15.03
N GLU A 472 -7.32 0.72 -14.17
CA GLU A 472 -7.62 1.06 -12.79
C GLU A 472 -7.46 2.54 -12.58
N ALA A 473 -7.86 2.96 -11.38
CA ALA A 473 -7.48 4.25 -10.93
C ALA A 473 -7.28 4.27 -9.42
N ALA A 474 -6.09 4.71 -9.05
CA ALA A 474 -5.62 4.72 -7.69
C ALA A 474 -6.38 5.73 -6.83
N ARG A 475 -6.59 5.37 -5.57
CA ARG A 475 -7.20 6.23 -4.55
C ARG A 475 -6.11 7.11 -3.95
N PHE A 476 -6.47 8.35 -3.68
CA PHE A 476 -5.67 9.25 -2.87
C PHE A 476 -6.32 9.41 -1.51
N ARG A 477 -5.52 9.29 -0.45
CA ARG A 477 -5.80 9.90 0.85
C ARG A 477 -4.48 10.28 1.49
N LEU A 478 -4.22 11.58 1.60
CA LEU A 478 -4.14 12.30 2.88
C LEU A 478 -3.47 13.65 2.73
N TYR A 479 -4.24 14.66 3.16
CA TYR A 479 -4.04 16.11 3.09
C TYR A 479 -3.87 16.64 1.65
N GLY A 480 -4.85 17.44 1.24
CA GLY A 480 -4.96 17.93 -0.12
C GLY A 480 -3.77 18.83 -0.48
N GLU A 481 -3.00 18.42 -1.48
CA GLU A 481 -2.43 19.40 -2.40
C GLU A 481 -3.30 19.47 -3.67
N HIS A 482 -3.98 18.38 -4.06
CA HIS A 482 -4.84 18.34 -5.26
C HIS A 482 -6.36 18.18 -4.98
N GLY A 483 -6.80 18.40 -3.73
CA GLY A 483 -8.22 18.57 -3.40
C GLY A 483 -9.04 17.39 -2.95
N GLU A 484 -9.18 17.20 -1.64
CA GLU A 484 -9.77 15.96 -1.12
C GLU A 484 -10.60 16.12 0.18
N GLN A 485 -10.97 17.35 0.61
CA GLN A 485 -11.78 17.50 1.84
C GLN A 485 -13.29 17.31 1.64
N ASN A 486 -13.80 17.31 0.41
CA ASN A 486 -15.23 17.15 0.15
C ASN A 486 -15.49 16.34 -1.13
N GLN A 487 -15.49 15.01 -1.04
CA GLN A 487 -16.37 14.13 -1.84
C GLN A 487 -16.15 12.65 -1.53
N THR A 488 -17.27 11.92 -1.51
CA THR A 488 -17.45 10.47 -1.44
C THR A 488 -16.83 9.68 -2.62
N ALA A 489 -15.96 10.30 -3.42
CA ALA A 489 -15.24 9.70 -4.53
C ALA A 489 -13.89 10.41 -4.74
N ALA A 490 -12.81 9.89 -4.15
CA ALA A 490 -11.45 10.36 -4.44
C ALA A 490 -11.19 10.27 -5.97
N PRO A 491 -10.64 11.33 -6.61
CA PRO A 491 -10.38 11.31 -8.04
C PRO A 491 -9.39 10.20 -8.37
N ARG A 492 -9.64 9.58 -9.52
CA ARG A 492 -9.08 8.32 -9.95
C ARG A 492 -8.01 8.64 -10.99
N LEU A 493 -6.72 8.41 -10.72
CA LEU A 493 -5.66 8.60 -11.72
C LEU A 493 -5.59 7.37 -12.65
N PRO A 494 -6.05 7.47 -13.91
CA PRO A 494 -6.14 6.30 -14.77
C PRO A 494 -4.76 5.81 -15.20
N PHE A 495 -4.60 4.49 -15.30
CA PHE A 495 -3.40 3.88 -15.87
C PHE A 495 -3.72 2.61 -16.66
N GLU A 496 -2.79 2.22 -17.51
CA GLU A 496 -2.74 0.92 -18.15
C GLU A 496 -1.69 0.06 -17.45
N GLN A 497 -2.11 -1.07 -16.89
CA GLN A 497 -1.24 -2.01 -16.17
C GLN A 497 -0.80 -3.16 -17.08
N ARG A 498 0.39 -3.71 -16.84
CA ARG A 498 0.78 -5.07 -17.26
C ARG A 498 1.57 -5.74 -16.15
N ILE A 499 1.27 -7.00 -15.87
CA ILE A 499 2.07 -7.85 -14.98
C ILE A 499 2.73 -8.92 -15.83
N LEU A 500 4.06 -8.91 -15.86
CA LEU A 500 4.86 -9.88 -16.60
C LEU A 500 5.46 -10.87 -15.60
N THR A 501 5.19 -12.15 -15.81
CA THR A 501 5.88 -13.23 -15.10
C THR A 501 7.05 -13.65 -15.97
N LEU A 502 8.27 -13.48 -15.48
CA LEU A 502 9.50 -13.88 -16.15
C LEU A 502 10.06 -15.11 -15.45
N ARG A 503 10.53 -16.09 -16.23
CA ARG A 503 11.10 -17.32 -15.68
C ARG A 503 12.53 -17.50 -16.15
N GLN A 504 13.40 -17.88 -15.23
CA GLN A 504 14.78 -18.26 -15.52
C GLN A 504 14.81 -19.54 -16.36
N ASN A 505 15.55 -19.51 -17.47
CA ASN A 505 15.62 -20.61 -18.42
C ASN A 505 16.36 -21.82 -17.86
N ALA A 506 17.47 -21.58 -17.17
CA ALA A 506 18.22 -22.62 -16.47
C ALA A 506 17.57 -22.93 -15.11
N ALA A 507 17.82 -24.14 -14.62
CA ALA A 507 17.52 -24.49 -13.23
C ALA A 507 18.18 -23.47 -12.27
N PRO A 508 17.52 -23.09 -11.16
CA PRO A 508 16.32 -23.69 -10.60
C PRO A 508 14.99 -23.11 -11.12
N HIS A 509 15.02 -22.39 -12.24
CA HIS A 509 13.84 -21.82 -12.89
C HIS A 509 13.07 -20.81 -12.03
N ARG A 510 13.82 -19.97 -11.31
CA ARG A 510 13.26 -18.91 -10.50
C ARG A 510 12.38 -17.98 -11.33
N VAL A 511 11.40 -17.40 -10.67
CA VAL A 511 10.44 -16.48 -11.26
C VAL A 511 10.72 -15.07 -10.75
N LEU A 512 10.65 -14.09 -11.64
CA LEU A 512 10.61 -12.66 -11.34
C LEU A 512 9.27 -12.13 -11.86
N ARG A 513 8.46 -11.52 -11.01
CA ARG A 513 7.27 -10.79 -11.45
C ARG A 513 7.62 -9.32 -11.63
N VAL A 514 7.16 -8.73 -12.72
CA VAL A 514 7.38 -7.33 -13.05
C VAL A 514 6.04 -6.68 -13.30
N GLU A 515 5.68 -5.72 -12.47
CA GLU A 515 4.49 -4.92 -12.66
C GLU A 515 4.87 -3.58 -13.29
N VAL A 516 4.16 -3.21 -14.35
CA VAL A 516 4.31 -1.94 -15.04
C VAL A 516 2.97 -1.22 -15.08
N ARG A 517 2.95 0.05 -14.70
CA ARG A 517 1.79 0.94 -14.84
C ARG A 517 2.16 2.15 -15.69
N VAL A 518 1.39 2.44 -16.73
CA VAL A 518 1.62 3.59 -17.62
C VAL A 518 0.47 4.59 -17.46
N TYR A 519 0.83 5.81 -17.07
CA TYR A 519 -0.03 6.95 -16.80
C TYR A 519 0.18 8.01 -17.88
N ASP A 520 -0.67 9.04 -17.94
CA ASP A 520 -0.40 10.23 -18.77
C ASP A 520 0.72 11.11 -18.19
N GLU A 521 1.09 10.85 -16.93
CA GLU A 521 2.12 11.52 -16.14
C GLU A 521 3.50 10.87 -16.22
N GLY A 522 3.57 9.62 -16.69
CA GLY A 522 4.80 8.83 -16.61
C GLY A 522 4.54 7.32 -16.56
N MET A 523 5.54 6.57 -16.10
CA MET A 523 5.44 5.13 -15.85
C MET A 523 5.94 4.75 -14.47
N ALA A 524 5.46 3.63 -13.95
CA ALA A 524 5.94 3.01 -12.72
C ALA A 524 6.26 1.53 -12.95
N LEU A 525 7.33 1.06 -12.33
CA LEU A 525 7.86 -0.31 -12.41
C LEU A 525 8.04 -0.86 -10.99
N CYS A 526 7.53 -2.06 -10.71
CA CYS A 526 7.80 -2.78 -9.47
C CYS A 526 8.31 -4.19 -9.79
N LEU A 527 9.44 -4.57 -9.18
CA LEU A 527 9.95 -5.94 -9.23
C LEU A 527 9.47 -6.69 -7.99
N THR A 528 8.87 -7.85 -8.18
CA THR A 528 8.48 -8.74 -7.08
C THR A 528 9.21 -10.07 -7.23
N LEU A 529 9.91 -10.46 -6.18
CA LEU A 529 10.53 -11.78 -6.07
C LEU A 529 9.60 -12.71 -5.30
N PRO A 530 8.93 -13.68 -5.96
CA PRO A 530 8.19 -14.72 -5.26
C PRO A 530 9.15 -15.61 -4.46
N PRO A 531 8.67 -16.26 -3.38
CA PRO A 531 9.46 -17.22 -2.61
C PRO A 531 9.96 -18.38 -3.47
N HIS A 532 11.22 -18.74 -3.32
CA HIS A 532 11.81 -19.94 -3.95
C HIS A 532 12.50 -20.80 -2.90
N ARG A 533 12.31 -22.13 -2.98
CA ARG A 533 12.86 -23.09 -2.00
C ARG A 533 14.39 -23.03 -1.91
N ASP A 534 15.09 -22.80 -3.03
CA ASP A 534 16.55 -22.73 -3.05
C ASP A 534 17.07 -21.47 -2.35
N LEU A 535 16.43 -20.31 -2.57
CA LEU A 535 16.75 -19.07 -1.87
C LEU A 535 16.43 -19.16 -0.38
N ALA A 536 15.36 -19.89 -0.02
CA ALA A 536 14.97 -20.09 1.38
C ALA A 536 16.08 -20.76 2.20
N THR A 537 16.80 -21.72 1.62
CA THR A 537 17.91 -22.41 2.29
C THR A 537 19.19 -21.58 2.40
N GLN A 538 19.34 -20.57 1.53
CA GLN A 538 20.57 -19.77 1.43
C GLN A 538 20.47 -18.43 2.17
N SER A 539 19.26 -17.93 2.44
CA SER A 539 19.00 -16.61 3.04
C SER A 539 19.83 -15.47 2.42
N PRO A 540 19.87 -15.33 1.08
CA PRO A 540 20.74 -14.35 0.45
C PRO A 540 20.20 -12.93 0.65
N THR A 541 21.10 -11.97 0.49
CA THR A 541 20.74 -10.57 0.28
C THR A 541 20.59 -10.31 -1.22
N ALA A 542 19.65 -9.44 -1.57
CA ALA A 542 19.39 -9.03 -2.93
C ALA A 542 19.83 -7.58 -3.18
N ARG A 543 20.21 -7.31 -4.43
CA ARG A 543 20.42 -5.98 -4.98
C ARG A 543 19.55 -5.82 -6.22
N GLU A 544 18.76 -4.76 -6.22
CA GLU A 544 18.05 -4.33 -7.42
C GLU A 544 19.02 -3.69 -8.41
N ARG A 545 18.95 -4.09 -9.68
CA ARG A 545 19.77 -3.58 -10.79
C ARG A 545 18.89 -2.97 -11.88
N THR A 546 18.08 -1.99 -11.49
CA THR A 546 17.21 -1.26 -12.42
C THR A 546 17.99 -0.13 -13.08
N GLU A 547 18.02 -0.12 -14.40
CA GLU A 547 18.72 0.87 -15.22
C GLU A 547 17.81 2.03 -15.67
N PHE A 548 18.40 3.19 -15.91
CA PHE A 548 17.74 4.32 -16.55
C PHE A 548 18.66 4.92 -17.61
N ALA A 549 18.48 4.51 -18.86
CA ALA A 549 19.24 5.00 -20.00
C ALA A 549 18.65 6.31 -20.53
N LEU A 550 19.49 7.33 -20.64
CA LEU A 550 19.10 8.70 -20.98
C LEU A 550 19.66 9.10 -22.37
N PRO A 551 18.97 9.97 -23.12
CA PRO A 551 19.46 10.46 -24.41
C PRO A 551 20.81 11.21 -24.30
N ASP A 552 21.58 11.23 -25.40
CA ASP A 552 22.79 12.04 -25.49
C ASP A 552 22.48 13.53 -25.28
N GLY A 553 23.33 14.22 -24.52
CA GLY A 553 23.16 15.65 -24.22
C GLY A 553 22.12 15.95 -23.13
N ALA A 554 21.62 14.92 -22.43
CA ALA A 554 20.80 15.11 -21.24
C ALA A 554 21.60 15.78 -20.10
N VAL A 555 20.91 16.59 -19.31
CA VAL A 555 21.46 17.30 -18.14
C VAL A 555 20.59 16.99 -16.94
N ALA A 556 21.22 16.49 -15.87
CA ALA A 556 20.55 16.22 -14.61
C ALA A 556 20.68 17.40 -13.66
N TYR A 557 19.68 17.62 -12.81
CA TYR A 557 19.81 18.48 -11.63
C TYR A 557 20.24 17.56 -10.49
N ALA A 558 21.56 17.40 -10.33
CA ALA A 558 22.14 16.41 -9.44
C ALA A 558 22.30 16.96 -8.02
N SER A 559 22.12 16.09 -7.03
CA SER A 559 22.33 16.31 -5.60
C SER A 559 22.83 14.99 -5.02
N TYR A 560 23.72 15.04 -4.01
CA TYR A 560 24.35 13.85 -3.42
C TYR A 560 23.96 13.62 -1.95
N ALA A 561 23.12 14.50 -1.38
CA ALA A 561 22.58 14.38 -0.03
C ALA A 561 21.24 15.13 0.07
N SER A 562 20.45 14.85 1.11
CA SER A 562 19.14 15.48 1.34
C SER A 562 19.17 17.01 1.44
N GLU A 563 20.22 17.57 2.03
CA GLU A 563 20.42 19.01 2.27
C GLU A 563 21.45 19.64 1.32
N ASP A 564 21.76 18.96 0.21
CA ASP A 564 22.66 19.46 -0.81
C ASP A 564 21.97 20.47 -1.74
N GLU A 565 22.76 21.32 -2.40
CA GLU A 565 22.25 22.11 -3.51
C GLU A 565 22.10 21.25 -4.77
N TYR A 566 21.15 21.62 -5.63
CA TYR A 566 20.97 20.96 -6.93
C TYR A 566 21.80 21.68 -7.99
N HIS A 567 22.60 20.92 -8.74
CA HIS A 567 23.46 21.47 -9.78
C HIS A 567 23.17 20.84 -11.15
N PRO A 568 22.99 21.66 -12.21
CA PRO A 568 22.89 21.13 -13.58
C PRO A 568 24.22 20.47 -13.95
N THR A 569 24.17 19.16 -14.21
CA THR A 569 25.32 18.30 -14.44
C THR A 569 25.06 17.42 -15.66
N PRO A 570 25.92 17.45 -16.69
CA PRO A 570 25.83 16.52 -17.81
C PRO A 570 25.88 15.06 -17.32
N ILE A 571 25.10 14.17 -17.92
CA ILE A 571 25.04 12.76 -17.47
C ILE A 571 26.42 12.08 -17.43
N ALA A 572 27.31 12.44 -18.36
CA ALA A 572 28.67 11.91 -18.43
C ALA A 572 29.59 12.33 -17.27
N GLU A 573 29.21 13.36 -16.51
CA GLU A 573 30.01 13.94 -15.41
C GLU A 573 29.47 13.54 -14.03
N LEU A 574 28.38 12.76 -13.97
CA LEU A 574 27.77 12.34 -12.72
C LEU A 574 28.71 11.43 -11.92
N LYS A 575 28.73 11.64 -10.60
CA LYS A 575 29.41 10.75 -9.65
C LYS A 575 28.44 9.66 -9.18
N LYS A 576 28.93 8.65 -8.46
CA LYS A 576 28.08 7.68 -7.77
C LYS A 576 27.28 8.34 -6.64
N GLY A 577 26.12 7.78 -6.32
CA GLY A 577 25.34 8.19 -5.15
C GLY A 577 24.42 9.41 -5.37
N ASN A 578 23.87 9.60 -6.57
CA ASN A 578 22.91 10.67 -6.83
C ASN A 578 21.60 10.41 -6.07
N TRP A 579 21.14 11.40 -5.33
CA TRP A 579 19.95 11.31 -4.50
C TRP A 579 18.67 11.38 -5.34
N LEU A 580 17.59 10.77 -4.82
CA LEU A 580 16.25 10.90 -5.38
C LEU A 580 15.46 12.01 -4.65
N PRO A 581 14.55 12.71 -5.31
CA PRO A 581 14.15 12.57 -6.73
C PRO A 581 15.22 13.09 -7.69
N PHE A 582 15.43 12.38 -8.80
CA PHE A 582 16.49 12.68 -9.78
C PHE A 582 15.89 13.23 -11.08
N THR A 583 15.89 14.55 -11.23
CA THR A 583 15.28 15.24 -12.37
C THR A 583 16.28 15.49 -13.49
N VAL A 584 15.86 15.24 -14.73
CA VAL A 584 16.68 15.34 -15.94
C VAL A 584 15.92 16.11 -17.01
N GLN A 585 16.63 16.99 -17.72
CA GLN A 585 16.20 17.50 -19.01
C GLN A 585 16.79 16.60 -20.09
N ALA A 586 15.95 15.91 -20.87
CA ALA A 586 16.39 14.88 -21.82
C ALA A 586 17.23 15.41 -22.99
N SER A 587 17.16 16.71 -23.27
CA SER A 587 18.05 17.39 -24.24
C SER A 587 18.22 18.85 -23.84
N ALA A 588 19.47 19.34 -23.85
CA ALA A 588 19.84 20.69 -23.47
C ALA A 588 19.19 21.84 -24.26
N LYS A 589 18.52 21.55 -25.40
CA LYS A 589 17.93 22.59 -26.27
C LYS A 589 16.39 22.61 -26.28
N SER A 590 15.71 21.48 -26.09
CA SER A 590 14.24 21.40 -26.16
C SER A 590 13.65 20.01 -25.84
N GLY A 591 14.32 19.18 -25.03
CA GLY A 591 13.82 17.83 -24.71
C GLY A 591 12.76 17.81 -23.61
N PRO A 592 11.95 16.74 -23.50
CA PRO A 592 11.06 16.56 -22.36
C PRO A 592 11.87 16.45 -21.06
N PHE A 593 11.21 16.75 -19.95
CA PHE A 593 11.73 16.54 -18.61
C PHE A 593 11.26 15.21 -18.07
N LEU A 594 12.11 14.56 -17.29
CA LEU A 594 11.75 13.38 -16.50
C LEU A 594 12.26 13.50 -15.08
N SER A 595 11.65 12.77 -14.15
CA SER A 595 12.18 12.61 -12.81
C SER A 595 12.07 11.16 -12.36
N ILE A 596 13.16 10.61 -11.83
CA ILE A 596 13.21 9.26 -11.26
C ILE A 596 12.91 9.37 -9.76
N ILE A 597 11.92 8.61 -9.28
CA ILE A 597 11.42 8.66 -7.90
C ILE A 597 11.18 7.24 -7.39
N GLU A 598 11.26 7.04 -6.07
CA GLU A 598 10.88 5.79 -5.43
C GLU A 598 9.70 5.92 -4.46
N VAL A 599 8.88 4.86 -4.36
CA VAL A 599 7.81 4.74 -3.36
C VAL A 599 7.75 3.33 -2.80
N ASP A 600 7.82 3.17 -1.47
CA ASP A 600 7.58 1.89 -0.79
C ASP A 600 6.09 1.74 -0.47
N GLU A 601 5.31 1.21 -1.41
CA GLU A 601 3.86 0.98 -1.28
C GLU A 601 3.52 -0.02 -0.17
N THR A 602 4.47 -0.86 0.26
CA THR A 602 4.21 -1.86 1.30
C THR A 602 4.47 -1.37 2.71
N ALA A 603 5.18 -0.23 2.85
CA ALA A 603 5.80 0.19 4.09
C ALA A 603 6.58 -0.97 4.78
N ALA A 604 7.16 -1.90 4.01
CA ALA A 604 7.93 -3.02 4.55
C ALA A 604 9.25 -2.55 5.19
N GLY A 605 9.64 -1.29 4.92
CA GLY A 605 10.86 -0.69 5.42
C GLY A 605 12.05 -1.10 4.57
N MET A 606 11.88 -1.03 3.24
CA MET A 606 12.95 -1.31 2.28
C MET A 606 14.07 -0.26 2.38
N PRO A 607 15.32 -0.59 1.99
CA PRO A 607 16.37 0.40 1.98
C PRO A 607 16.10 1.45 0.90
N GLN A 608 16.43 2.71 1.20
CA GLN A 608 16.35 3.79 0.22
C GLN A 608 17.41 3.60 -0.86
N THR A 609 17.16 4.18 -2.03
CA THR A 609 17.98 3.96 -3.23
C THR A 609 18.64 5.24 -3.74
N VAL A 610 19.89 5.15 -4.14
CA VAL A 610 20.57 6.21 -4.91
C VAL A 610 20.83 5.73 -6.33
N LEU A 611 21.17 6.65 -7.22
CA LEU A 611 21.52 6.34 -8.61
C LEU A 611 23.02 6.52 -8.83
N SER A 612 23.62 5.51 -9.46
CA SER A 612 25.05 5.52 -9.81
C SER A 612 25.21 5.35 -11.33
N PRO A 613 26.21 6.00 -11.97
CA PRO A 613 26.53 5.74 -13.37
C PRO A 613 26.82 4.25 -13.61
N SER A 614 26.22 3.71 -14.67
CA SER A 614 26.47 2.34 -15.11
C SER A 614 27.92 2.20 -15.55
N PRO A 615 28.66 1.18 -15.07
CA PRO A 615 30.04 0.95 -15.48
C PRO A 615 30.16 0.40 -16.90
N VAL A 616 29.06 -0.10 -17.47
CA VAL A 616 29.05 -0.84 -18.75
C VAL A 616 28.31 -0.12 -19.87
N LYS A 617 27.36 0.76 -19.55
CA LYS A 617 26.48 1.39 -20.53
C LYS A 617 26.54 2.91 -20.40
N LYS A 618 26.95 3.57 -21.49
CA LYS A 618 27.04 5.03 -21.57
C LYS A 618 25.69 5.68 -21.26
N ASN A 619 25.72 6.84 -20.59
CA ASN A 619 24.54 7.65 -20.27
C ASN A 619 23.41 6.87 -19.58
N THR A 620 23.77 5.86 -18.79
CA THR A 620 22.82 5.01 -18.08
C THR A 620 23.12 5.08 -16.60
N LEU A 621 22.09 5.27 -15.79
CA LEU A 621 22.18 5.16 -14.33
C LEU A 621 21.65 3.79 -13.88
N VAL A 622 22.13 3.29 -12.75
CA VAL A 622 21.65 2.05 -12.13
C VAL A 622 21.32 2.30 -10.66
N THR A 623 20.29 1.63 -10.17
CA THR A 623 19.91 1.66 -8.75
C THR A 623 21.02 1.08 -7.87
N GLU A 624 21.25 1.75 -6.75
CA GLU A 624 22.12 1.31 -5.68
C GLU A 624 21.42 1.52 -4.33
N ALA A 625 20.95 0.43 -3.73
CA ALA A 625 20.34 0.48 -2.40
C ALA A 625 21.39 0.83 -1.34
N LEU A 626 21.03 1.68 -0.38
CA LEU A 626 21.88 2.10 0.74
C LEU A 626 22.06 1.03 1.83
N GLY A 627 21.84 -0.24 1.47
CA GLY A 627 22.01 -1.41 2.31
C GLY A 627 21.54 -2.67 1.57
N PRO A 628 21.91 -3.87 2.03
CA PRO A 628 21.41 -5.10 1.46
C PRO A 628 19.89 -5.22 1.66
N VAL A 629 19.19 -5.81 0.68
CA VAL A 629 17.77 -6.16 0.80
C VAL A 629 17.68 -7.61 1.29
N PRO A 630 17.13 -7.89 2.49
CA PRO A 630 16.87 -9.26 2.90
C PRO A 630 15.84 -9.90 1.98
N VAL A 631 16.13 -11.09 1.45
CA VAL A 631 15.16 -11.86 0.66
C VAL A 631 14.29 -12.68 1.61
N GLY A 632 12.98 -12.39 1.61
CA GLY A 632 12.01 -13.18 2.37
C GLY A 632 11.93 -14.61 1.82
N THR A 633 12.01 -15.59 2.73
CA THR A 633 11.98 -17.02 2.37
C THR A 633 10.56 -17.61 2.38
N GLU A 634 9.60 -16.88 2.96
CA GLU A 634 8.21 -17.33 3.16
C GLU A 634 7.14 -16.44 2.50
N VAL A 635 7.50 -15.22 2.06
CA VAL A 635 6.56 -14.25 1.47
C VAL A 635 7.20 -13.55 0.28
N SER A 636 6.38 -13.21 -0.71
CA SER A 636 6.85 -12.41 -1.86
C SER A 636 7.46 -11.11 -1.37
N THR A 637 8.61 -10.76 -1.91
CA THR A 637 9.33 -9.53 -1.57
C THR A 637 9.18 -8.54 -2.74
N PRO A 638 8.20 -7.62 -2.69
CA PRO A 638 8.13 -6.52 -3.64
C PRO A 638 9.19 -5.46 -3.31
N PHE A 639 9.91 -5.01 -4.32
CA PHE A 639 10.81 -3.87 -4.22
C PHE A 639 10.00 -2.57 -4.36
N PRO A 640 10.47 -1.44 -3.80
CA PRO A 640 9.81 -0.15 -3.96
C PRO A 640 9.58 0.17 -5.45
N TRP A 641 8.45 0.81 -5.74
CA TRP A 641 8.15 1.30 -7.08
C TRP A 641 9.26 2.22 -7.57
N ARG A 642 9.70 2.02 -8.81
CA ARG A 642 10.54 2.94 -9.57
C ARG A 642 9.65 3.72 -10.53
N ILE A 643 9.57 5.01 -10.31
CA ILE A 643 8.70 5.92 -11.05
C ILE A 643 9.55 6.77 -11.98
N VAL A 644 9.14 6.87 -13.23
CA VAL A 644 9.65 7.86 -14.18
C VAL A 644 8.50 8.82 -14.49
N LEU A 645 8.50 9.97 -13.82
CA LEU A 645 7.63 11.08 -14.18
C LEU A 645 8.09 11.68 -15.51
N ALA A 646 7.16 12.21 -16.30
CA ALA A 646 7.45 12.86 -17.57
C ALA A 646 6.64 14.16 -17.72
N GLY A 647 7.25 15.18 -18.32
CA GLY A 647 6.57 16.43 -18.64
C GLY A 647 7.25 17.19 -19.76
N GLU A 648 6.46 17.75 -20.69
CA GLU A 648 6.97 18.57 -21.79
C GLU A 648 7.58 19.91 -21.29
N THR A 649 7.20 20.35 -20.10
CA THR A 649 7.72 21.56 -19.41
C THR A 649 7.96 21.28 -17.93
N PRO A 650 8.75 22.10 -17.21
CA PRO A 650 8.93 21.94 -15.76
C PRO A 650 7.62 22.02 -14.99
N ALA A 651 6.72 22.94 -15.36
CA ALA A 651 5.39 23.05 -14.77
C ALA A 651 4.55 21.77 -14.98
N ARG A 652 4.61 21.16 -16.17
CA ARG A 652 3.93 19.88 -16.44
C ARG A 652 4.56 18.71 -15.66
N LEU A 653 5.88 18.70 -15.50
CA LEU A 653 6.57 17.72 -14.65
C LEU A 653 6.10 17.85 -13.19
N ALA A 654 6.05 19.06 -12.65
CA ALA A 654 5.58 19.31 -11.29
C ALA A 654 4.11 18.88 -11.08
N ALA A 655 3.25 19.12 -12.08
CA ALA A 655 1.87 18.64 -12.06
C ALA A 655 1.75 17.10 -12.13
N SER A 656 2.80 16.41 -12.57
CA SER A 656 2.82 14.96 -12.69
C SER A 656 3.13 14.24 -11.38
N ASN A 657 3.45 14.98 -10.29
CA ASN A 657 3.67 14.43 -8.95
C ASN A 657 2.46 13.66 -8.38
N ARG A 658 1.27 13.86 -8.95
CA ARG A 658 0.07 13.07 -8.66
C ARG A 658 0.26 11.57 -8.91
N LEU A 659 1.14 11.16 -9.84
CA LEU A 659 1.48 9.74 -10.02
C LEU A 659 2.17 9.19 -8.77
N VAL A 660 3.15 9.92 -8.20
CA VAL A 660 3.88 9.51 -6.99
C VAL A 660 2.92 9.24 -5.83
N ARG A 661 2.00 10.18 -5.60
CA ARG A 661 0.98 10.06 -4.54
C ARG A 661 0.00 8.91 -4.78
N SER A 662 -0.21 8.52 -6.04
CA SER A 662 -1.13 7.44 -6.40
C SER A 662 -0.61 6.05 -6.04
N LEU A 663 0.69 5.94 -5.75
CA LEU A 663 1.37 4.71 -5.33
C LEU A 663 1.71 4.73 -3.84
N TRP A 664 1.29 5.75 -3.10
CA TRP A 664 1.46 5.75 -1.65
C TRP A 664 0.58 4.65 -1.03
N PRO A 665 1.09 3.97 0.01
CA PRO A 665 0.33 2.95 0.74
C PRO A 665 -1.00 3.49 1.27
N GLU A 666 -2.01 2.61 1.39
CA GLU A 666 -3.20 2.92 2.17
C GLU A 666 -2.85 3.17 3.64
N SER A 667 -3.65 4.02 4.29
CA SER A 667 -3.49 4.37 5.70
C SER A 667 -3.72 3.16 6.60
N ALA A 668 -2.79 2.91 7.51
CA ALA A 668 -2.95 1.95 8.60
C ALA A 668 -3.90 2.47 9.70
N LEU A 669 -4.21 3.77 9.70
CA LEU A 669 -5.19 4.38 10.60
C LEU A 669 -6.58 4.43 9.93
N PRO A 670 -7.67 4.10 10.64
CA PRO A 670 -9.02 4.22 10.10
C PRO A 670 -9.39 5.69 9.84
N SER A 671 -10.19 5.94 8.80
CA SER A 671 -10.50 7.32 8.34
C SER A 671 -11.15 8.21 9.40
N ALA A 672 -11.93 7.64 10.33
CA ALA A 672 -12.50 8.36 11.46
C ALA A 672 -11.40 8.91 12.39
N ALA A 673 -10.48 8.04 12.83
CA ALA A 673 -9.36 8.44 13.70
C ALA A 673 -8.48 9.52 13.04
N VAL A 674 -8.22 9.39 11.73
CA VAL A 674 -7.48 10.39 10.97
C VAL A 674 -8.17 11.76 11.00
N SER A 675 -9.49 11.81 10.88
CA SER A 675 -10.26 13.05 10.83
C SER A 675 -10.43 13.69 12.22
N ASP A 676 -10.41 12.89 13.29
CA ASP A 676 -10.69 13.35 14.65
C ASP A 676 -9.55 14.21 15.23
N TRP A 677 -8.31 13.73 15.15
CA TRP A 677 -7.18 14.35 15.87
C TRP A 677 -6.02 14.82 14.97
N ILE A 678 -5.85 14.26 13.77
CA ILE A 678 -4.74 14.63 12.89
C ILE A 678 -5.09 15.92 12.14
N LYS A 679 -4.62 17.06 12.66
CA LYS A 679 -4.92 18.38 12.12
C LYS A 679 -3.68 18.99 11.46
N PRO A 680 -3.72 19.30 10.16
CA PRO A 680 -2.77 20.18 9.50
C PRO A 680 -2.86 21.61 10.05
N GLY A 681 -1.78 22.38 9.95
CA GLY A 681 -1.80 23.76 10.39
C GLY A 681 -0.47 24.47 10.23
N LYS A 682 -0.43 25.72 10.68
CA LYS A 682 0.77 26.55 10.68
C LYS A 682 1.41 26.52 12.08
N ALA A 683 2.73 26.56 12.12
CA ALA A 683 3.49 26.53 13.36
C ALA A 683 4.54 27.65 13.40
N ILE A 684 4.84 28.14 14.61
CA ILE A 684 5.95 29.07 14.88
C ILE A 684 6.88 28.47 15.95
N ARG A 685 8.17 28.71 15.81
CA ARG A 685 9.16 28.30 16.81
C ARG A 685 9.18 29.27 18.00
N GLU A 686 9.17 28.71 19.22
CA GLU A 686 9.53 29.43 20.45
C GLU A 686 11.06 29.40 20.61
N THR A 687 11.68 30.57 20.75
CA THR A 687 13.16 30.72 20.70
C THR A 687 13.79 31.09 22.04
N SER A 688 13.01 31.46 23.05
CA SER A 688 13.53 31.89 24.35
C SER A 688 13.75 30.75 25.33
N LEU A 689 13.13 29.59 25.13
CA LEU A 689 13.08 28.47 26.06
C LEU A 689 12.57 28.90 27.45
N SER A 690 11.55 29.75 27.49
CA SER A 690 11.01 30.29 28.75
C SER A 690 9.50 30.31 28.83
N THR A 691 8.95 30.30 30.06
CA THR A 691 7.49 30.39 30.27
C THR A 691 6.89 31.67 29.68
N PRO A 692 7.42 32.88 29.94
CA PRO A 692 6.85 34.10 29.35
C PRO A 692 6.93 34.11 27.82
N GLY A 693 8.03 33.60 27.24
CA GLY A 693 8.16 33.48 25.79
C GLY A 693 7.18 32.47 25.18
N GLY A 694 6.94 31.34 25.84
CA GLY A 694 5.93 30.37 25.45
C GLY A 694 4.52 30.97 25.41
N ILE A 695 4.13 31.70 26.47
CA ILE A 695 2.83 32.39 26.53
C ILE A 695 2.72 33.44 25.42
N ALA A 696 3.71 34.32 25.25
CA ALA A 696 3.69 35.35 24.21
C ALA A 696 3.64 34.75 22.79
N THR A 697 4.27 33.59 22.58
CA THR A 697 4.24 32.89 21.29
C THR A 697 2.89 32.23 21.04
N ILE A 698 2.21 31.72 22.07
CA ILE A 698 0.82 31.24 21.98
C ILE A 698 -0.14 32.39 21.64
N ASP A 699 -0.04 33.53 22.31
CA ASP A 699 -0.88 34.70 22.03
C ASP A 699 -0.69 35.17 20.59
N PHE A 700 0.56 35.22 20.12
CA PHE A 700 0.87 35.51 18.73
C PHE A 700 0.29 34.47 17.77
N ALA A 701 0.35 33.18 18.12
CA ALA A 701 -0.22 32.12 17.30
C ALA A 701 -1.74 32.31 17.13
N VAL A 702 -2.46 32.60 18.23
CA VAL A 702 -3.91 32.91 18.20
C VAL A 702 -4.19 34.12 17.31
N GLU A 703 -3.48 35.23 17.53
CA GLU A 703 -3.69 36.47 16.78
C GLU A 703 -3.44 36.30 15.26
N ASN A 704 -2.57 35.37 14.88
CA ASN A 704 -2.16 35.15 13.49
C ASN A 704 -2.76 33.90 12.85
N GLY A 705 -3.66 33.18 13.54
CA GLY A 705 -4.29 31.97 13.00
C GLY A 705 -3.29 30.84 12.75
N LEU A 706 -2.25 30.72 13.59
CA LEU A 706 -1.40 29.55 13.66
C LEU A 706 -2.04 28.52 14.59
N SER A 707 -1.73 27.25 14.38
CA SER A 707 -2.29 26.13 15.13
C SER A 707 -1.34 25.61 16.20
N TYR A 708 -0.03 25.86 16.03
CA TYR A 708 1.00 25.24 16.86
C TYR A 708 2.14 26.20 17.22
N ILE A 709 2.77 25.92 18.36
CA ILE A 709 4.12 26.40 18.68
C ILE A 709 5.07 25.21 18.81
N LEU A 710 6.35 25.42 18.52
CA LEU A 710 7.40 24.40 18.64
C LEU A 710 8.49 24.87 19.60
N PHE A 711 8.79 24.09 20.64
CA PHE A 711 10.07 24.17 21.34
C PHE A 711 11.08 23.28 20.64
N ASP A 712 12.05 23.93 19.97
CA ASP A 712 13.11 23.25 19.23
C ASP A 712 14.26 22.84 20.19
N ALA A 713 15.51 22.75 19.73
CA ALA A 713 16.64 22.31 20.55
C ALA A 713 16.83 23.09 21.88
N GLY A 714 17.16 22.36 22.95
CA GLY A 714 17.64 22.90 24.23
C GLY A 714 16.70 22.79 25.44
N TRP A 715 15.44 22.35 25.27
CA TRP A 715 14.47 22.32 26.38
C TRP A 715 14.70 21.17 27.40
N TYR A 716 15.42 20.11 27.01
CA TYR A 716 15.71 18.90 27.82
C TYR A 716 17.22 18.61 27.95
N GLY A 717 18.04 19.60 27.61
CA GLY A 717 19.49 19.61 27.73
C GLY A 717 20.12 19.86 26.37
N PRO A 718 21.46 19.81 26.27
CA PRO A 718 22.13 19.84 24.98
C PRO A 718 21.67 18.67 24.13
N GLU A 719 21.03 18.93 22.99
CA GLU A 719 20.37 17.93 22.15
C GLU A 719 21.31 16.81 21.66
N ASN A 720 22.60 17.14 21.52
CA ASN A 720 23.62 16.23 21.05
C ASN A 720 24.29 15.43 22.19
N SER A 721 23.92 15.64 23.45
CA SER A 721 24.50 14.93 24.60
C SER A 721 23.78 13.61 24.88
N ALA A 722 24.55 12.54 25.14
CA ALA A 722 23.98 11.27 25.59
C ALA A 722 23.41 11.35 27.02
N ALA A 723 23.81 12.36 27.81
CA ALA A 723 23.33 12.58 29.16
C ALA A 723 22.00 13.34 29.23
N SER A 724 21.54 13.93 28.11
CA SER A 724 20.26 14.64 28.06
C SER A 724 19.10 13.66 28.19
N ASP A 725 18.05 14.08 28.91
CA ASP A 725 16.89 13.24 29.22
C ASP A 725 15.60 13.94 28.81
N ALA A 726 15.01 13.50 27.70
CA ALA A 726 13.81 14.11 27.13
C ALA A 726 12.52 13.80 27.91
N ARG A 727 12.61 13.07 29.03
CA ARG A 727 11.50 12.81 29.96
C ARG A 727 11.29 13.93 30.99
N ALA A 728 12.18 14.93 31.03
CA ALA A 728 12.09 16.06 31.94
C ALA A 728 12.56 17.36 31.30
N VAL A 729 12.05 18.50 31.79
CA VAL A 729 12.50 19.82 31.37
C VAL A 729 13.80 20.15 32.09
N ASN A 730 14.89 20.21 31.32
CA ASN A 730 16.23 20.49 31.82
C ASN A 730 16.92 21.40 30.81
N LEU A 731 16.82 22.72 30.97
CA LEU A 731 17.30 23.64 29.94
C LEU A 731 18.81 23.50 29.69
N ASP A 732 19.21 23.55 28.41
CA ASP A 732 20.61 23.59 28.00
C ASP A 732 21.30 24.84 28.58
N PRO A 733 22.31 24.67 29.45
CA PRO A 733 23.03 25.80 30.05
C PRO A 733 23.67 26.74 29.03
N ALA A 734 23.98 26.28 27.81
CA ALA A 734 24.52 27.13 26.75
C ALA A 734 23.48 28.12 26.17
N ARG A 735 22.19 27.79 26.32
CA ARG A 735 21.05 28.57 25.83
C ARG A 735 20.39 29.42 26.92
N VAL A 736 20.67 29.11 28.19
CA VAL A 736 20.24 29.89 29.36
C VAL A 736 21.30 30.93 29.70
N LYS A 737 20.94 32.22 29.71
CA LYS A 737 21.86 33.33 30.01
C LYS A 737 21.26 34.30 31.02
N GLY A 738 22.09 34.79 31.95
CA GLY A 738 21.71 35.82 32.92
C GLY A 738 20.50 35.41 33.77
N ASP A 739 19.61 36.37 34.04
CA ASP A 739 18.37 36.21 34.84
C ASP A 739 17.24 35.52 34.06
N HIS A 740 17.56 34.45 33.33
CA HIS A 740 16.62 33.72 32.50
C HIS A 740 15.43 33.20 33.33
N PRO A 741 14.17 33.48 32.96
CA PRO A 741 13.00 33.27 33.84
C PRO A 741 12.57 31.80 33.98
N GLY A 742 13.28 30.87 33.34
CA GLY A 742 13.01 29.43 33.38
C GLY A 742 11.82 29.01 32.50
N LEU A 743 11.61 27.69 32.38
CA LEU A 743 10.54 27.08 31.59
C LEU A 743 9.70 26.13 32.45
N ASP A 744 8.45 26.51 32.68
CA ASP A 744 7.38 25.67 33.18
C ASP A 744 6.57 25.19 31.98
N LEU A 745 7.04 24.11 31.36
CA LEU A 745 6.42 23.55 30.16
C LEU A 745 4.97 23.08 30.40
N PRO A 746 4.62 22.41 31.52
CA PRO A 746 3.23 22.07 31.81
C PRO A 746 2.29 23.28 31.80
N LYS A 747 2.72 24.42 32.36
CA LYS A 747 1.94 25.66 32.31
C LYS A 747 1.74 26.18 30.89
N VAL A 748 2.79 26.14 30.06
CA VAL A 748 2.69 26.57 28.65
C VAL A 748 1.75 25.65 27.87
N ILE A 749 1.84 24.33 28.05
CA ILE A 749 0.95 23.36 27.38
C ILE A 749 -0.50 23.57 27.82
N ALA A 750 -0.75 23.73 29.12
CA ALA A 750 -2.09 24.00 29.64
C ALA A 750 -2.69 25.29 29.06
N TYR A 751 -1.89 26.36 28.98
CA TYR A 751 -2.32 27.62 28.36
C TYR A 751 -2.57 27.47 26.86
N GLY A 752 -1.70 26.75 26.14
CA GLY A 752 -1.89 26.43 24.73
C GLY A 752 -3.22 25.72 24.50
N LYS A 753 -3.52 24.71 25.31
CA LYS A 753 -4.79 23.98 25.26
C LYS A 753 -6.00 24.88 25.50
N GLU A 754 -5.94 25.79 26.48
CA GLU A 754 -7.00 26.78 26.74
C GLU A 754 -7.25 27.66 25.51
N LYS A 755 -6.19 28.04 24.79
CA LYS A 755 -6.24 28.89 23.59
C LYS A 755 -6.44 28.13 22.28
N GLY A 756 -6.51 26.80 22.30
CA GLY A 756 -6.60 25.96 21.10
C GLY A 756 -5.30 25.88 20.28
N ILE A 757 -4.15 26.14 20.90
CA ILE A 757 -2.81 26.06 20.30
C ILE A 757 -2.09 24.83 20.82
N GLY A 758 -1.66 23.94 19.92
CA GLY A 758 -0.89 22.76 20.29
C GLY A 758 0.60 23.06 20.46
N VAL A 759 1.26 22.31 21.33
CA VAL A 759 2.72 22.40 21.55
C VAL A 759 3.41 21.19 20.92
N PHE A 760 4.38 21.45 20.06
CA PHE A 760 5.35 20.46 19.56
C PHE A 760 6.65 20.54 20.35
N LEU A 761 7.31 19.39 20.52
CA LEU A 761 8.63 19.29 21.13
C LEU A 761 9.62 18.63 20.17
N TYR A 762 10.78 19.26 19.98
CA TYR A 762 11.91 18.65 19.28
C TYR A 762 12.63 17.64 20.16
N VAL A 763 12.97 16.49 19.59
CA VAL A 763 13.81 15.48 20.23
C VAL A 763 14.82 14.93 19.22
N ASN A 764 16.09 14.89 19.61
CA ASN A 764 17.18 14.38 18.79
C ASN A 764 17.16 12.85 18.75
N ARG A 765 17.60 12.26 17.64
CA ARG A 765 17.73 10.81 17.41
C ARG A 765 18.37 10.08 18.59
N ARG A 766 19.41 10.66 19.20
CA ARG A 766 20.11 10.05 20.35
C ARG A 766 19.13 9.73 21.48
N ALA A 767 18.24 10.65 21.82
CA ALA A 767 17.23 10.44 22.85
C ALA A 767 16.08 9.57 22.32
N LEU A 768 15.58 9.83 21.11
CA LEU A 768 14.50 9.06 20.49
C LEU A 768 14.79 7.56 20.46
N GLU A 769 15.96 7.14 19.99
CA GLU A 769 16.34 5.72 19.89
C GLU A 769 16.30 4.99 21.24
N ARG A 770 16.56 5.72 22.34
CA ARG A 770 16.61 5.14 23.69
C ARG A 770 15.29 5.27 24.44
N GLN A 771 14.54 6.35 24.19
CA GLN A 771 13.48 6.81 25.10
C GLN A 771 12.10 6.86 24.44
N LEU A 772 11.96 6.80 23.11
CA LEU A 772 10.67 7.01 22.44
C LEU A 772 9.50 6.16 22.98
N PRO A 773 9.67 4.87 23.34
CA PRO A 773 8.62 4.07 23.99
C PRO A 773 8.11 4.64 25.32
N GLU A 774 8.95 5.37 26.06
CA GLU A 774 8.57 6.08 27.29
C GLU A 774 8.05 7.49 26.98
N LEU A 775 8.64 8.17 25.99
CA LEU A 775 8.28 9.54 25.62
C LEU A 775 6.87 9.64 25.04
N ALA A 776 6.47 8.71 24.16
CA ALA A 776 5.16 8.78 23.50
C ALA A 776 3.97 8.85 24.48
N PRO A 777 3.80 7.91 25.44
CA PRO A 777 2.74 8.01 26.45
C PRO A 777 2.94 9.18 27.43
N LEU A 778 4.20 9.53 27.76
CA LEU A 778 4.48 10.65 28.65
C LEU A 778 4.03 11.98 28.03
N TYR A 779 4.36 12.21 26.76
CA TYR A 779 4.03 13.45 26.04
C TYR A 779 2.53 13.58 25.81
N GLU A 780 1.85 12.47 25.48
CA GLU A 780 0.39 12.42 25.46
C GLU A 780 -0.19 12.82 26.82
N SER A 781 0.36 12.29 27.94
CA SER A 781 -0.09 12.64 29.29
C SER A 781 0.15 14.10 29.67
N TRP A 782 1.20 14.72 29.13
CA TRP A 782 1.47 16.16 29.31
C TRP A 782 0.55 17.04 28.47
N GLY A 783 -0.09 16.49 27.43
CA GLY A 783 -0.89 17.24 26.46
C GLY A 783 -0.08 17.82 25.29
N VAL A 784 1.14 17.32 25.06
CA VAL A 784 1.92 17.61 23.85
C VAL A 784 1.19 17.00 22.65
N VAL A 785 1.10 17.75 21.54
CA VAL A 785 0.33 17.29 20.36
C VAL A 785 1.21 16.70 19.26
N GLY A 786 2.53 16.92 19.33
CA GLY A 786 3.45 16.40 18.33
C GLY A 786 4.91 16.45 18.72
N ILE A 787 5.71 15.68 17.98
CA ILE A 787 7.15 15.56 18.16
C ILE A 787 7.83 15.88 16.83
N LYS A 788 8.87 16.72 16.90
CA LYS A 788 9.80 16.94 15.81
C LYS A 788 11.03 16.04 16.01
N PHE A 789 11.26 15.08 15.12
CA PHE A 789 12.44 14.23 15.16
C PHE A 789 13.63 14.95 14.53
N GLY A 790 14.78 14.93 15.18
CA GLY A 790 16.03 15.50 14.65
C GLY A 790 17.14 14.48 14.46
N PHE A 791 17.97 14.70 13.45
CA PHE A 791 19.15 13.94 13.03
C PHE A 791 18.89 12.44 12.91
N VAL A 792 17.72 12.07 12.36
CA VAL A 792 17.33 10.67 12.18
C VAL A 792 18.29 9.97 11.21
N ASN A 793 18.51 8.68 11.44
CA ASN A 793 19.24 7.87 10.47
C ASN A 793 18.27 7.39 9.39
N THR A 794 18.78 7.22 8.18
CA THR A 794 18.00 6.80 7.01
C THR A 794 18.78 5.78 6.18
N GLY A 795 18.22 5.33 5.05
CA GLY A 795 18.94 4.53 4.07
C GLY A 795 18.79 3.03 4.21
N THR A 796 19.19 2.43 5.33
CA THR A 796 19.17 0.95 5.49
C THR A 796 17.80 0.42 5.91
N VAL A 797 17.56 -0.88 5.73
CA VAL A 797 16.35 -1.56 6.24
C VAL A 797 16.13 -1.34 7.73
N GLN A 798 17.20 -1.32 8.53
CA GLN A 798 17.13 -1.04 9.96
C GLN A 798 16.48 0.33 10.21
N TRP A 799 16.96 1.37 9.51
CA TRP A 799 16.53 2.74 9.75
C TRP A 799 15.18 3.06 9.12
N THR A 800 14.87 2.53 7.94
CA THR A 800 13.53 2.68 7.36
C THR A 800 12.48 2.01 8.24
N ARG A 801 12.77 0.84 8.82
CA ARG A 801 11.86 0.18 9.78
C ARG A 801 11.75 0.95 11.09
N TRP A 802 12.86 1.44 11.64
CA TRP A 802 12.85 2.27 12.84
C TRP A 802 11.99 3.52 12.65
N MET A 803 12.12 4.21 11.51
CA MET A 803 11.28 5.36 11.17
C MET A 803 9.80 4.99 11.13
N ARG A 804 9.43 3.93 10.40
CA ARG A 804 8.05 3.43 10.32
C ARG A 804 7.47 3.12 11.70
N ASP A 805 8.19 2.33 12.50
CA ASP A 805 7.73 1.86 13.80
C ASP A 805 7.63 3.01 14.81
N SER A 806 8.55 3.99 14.72
CA SER A 806 8.53 5.21 15.55
C SER A 806 7.33 6.10 15.23
N VAL A 807 7.04 6.34 13.95
CA VAL A 807 5.85 7.11 13.53
C VAL A 807 4.55 6.40 13.94
N ALA A 808 4.50 5.06 13.79
CA ALA A 808 3.36 4.24 14.21
C ALA A 808 3.12 4.31 15.72
N LEU A 809 4.19 4.29 16.51
CA LEU A 809 4.12 4.44 17.96
C LEU A 809 3.59 5.83 18.36
N CYS A 810 4.05 6.90 17.70
CA CYS A 810 3.49 8.23 17.89
C CYS A 810 1.99 8.28 17.54
N ALA A 811 1.57 7.60 16.47
CA ALA A 811 0.15 7.54 16.08
C ALA A 811 -0.72 6.87 17.16
N LYS A 812 -0.21 5.81 17.82
CA LYS A 812 -0.89 5.12 18.93
C LYS A 812 -1.15 6.04 20.13
N HIS A 813 -0.33 7.08 20.29
CA HIS A 813 -0.40 8.06 21.38
C HIS A 813 -0.87 9.44 20.91
N HIS A 814 -1.56 9.52 19.77
CA HIS A 814 -2.14 10.76 19.23
C HIS A 814 -1.13 11.90 19.03
N LEU A 815 0.11 11.55 18.68
CA LEU A 815 1.18 12.52 18.42
C LEU A 815 1.39 12.70 16.91
N LEU A 816 1.31 13.96 16.48
CA LEU A 816 1.77 14.41 15.17
C LEU A 816 3.29 14.31 15.08
N VAL A 817 3.82 14.07 13.88
CA VAL A 817 5.25 13.90 13.63
C VAL A 817 5.70 14.82 12.51
N ASP A 818 6.82 15.49 12.75
CA ASP A 818 7.66 16.17 11.77
C ASP A 818 9.05 15.55 11.83
N THR A 819 9.63 15.15 10.70
CA THR A 819 10.96 14.51 10.67
C THR A 819 11.96 15.38 9.95
N HIS A 820 12.96 15.89 10.66
CA HIS A 820 14.01 16.71 10.08
C HIS A 820 15.23 15.91 9.60
N ASP A 821 16.10 16.64 8.92
CA ASP A 821 17.40 16.25 8.41
C ASP A 821 17.33 15.32 7.19
N TRP A 822 17.80 14.07 7.32
CA TRP A 822 18.11 13.21 6.17
C TRP A 822 16.92 12.47 5.54
N TYR A 823 15.72 12.58 6.10
CA TYR A 823 14.57 11.78 5.66
C TYR A 823 13.82 12.43 4.49
N ARG A 824 13.88 11.79 3.32
CA ARG A 824 13.05 12.12 2.16
C ARG A 824 11.73 11.33 2.15
N PRO A 825 10.64 11.90 1.62
CA PRO A 825 9.38 11.18 1.47
C PRO A 825 9.49 10.02 0.48
N VAL A 826 9.07 8.82 0.94
CA VAL A 826 8.99 7.58 0.15
C VAL A 826 7.63 6.89 0.29
N GLY A 827 6.59 7.62 0.72
CA GLY A 827 5.22 7.14 0.87
C GLY A 827 4.75 6.88 2.30
N LEU A 828 5.62 6.96 3.32
CA LEU A 828 5.25 6.64 4.72
C LEU A 828 4.09 7.49 5.27
N SER A 829 3.97 8.75 4.85
CA SER A 829 2.83 9.62 5.21
C SER A 829 1.48 9.09 4.70
N GLY A 830 1.47 8.23 3.68
CA GLY A 830 0.27 7.50 3.26
C GLY A 830 -0.18 6.46 4.30
N THR A 831 0.76 5.64 4.79
CA THR A 831 0.50 4.64 5.85
C THR A 831 0.17 5.28 7.18
N TYR A 832 0.93 6.31 7.56
CA TYR A 832 0.83 6.97 8.86
C TYR A 832 0.68 8.48 8.68
N PRO A 833 -0.57 8.95 8.58
CA PRO A 833 -0.85 10.35 8.24
C PRO A 833 -0.53 11.34 9.36
N ASN A 834 -0.20 10.85 10.55
CA ASN A 834 0.33 11.70 11.62
C ASN A 834 1.75 12.20 11.31
N LEU A 835 2.48 11.58 10.37
CA LEU A 835 3.67 12.18 9.75
C LEU A 835 3.22 13.26 8.76
N LEU A 836 3.03 14.47 9.27
CA LEU A 836 2.49 15.59 8.51
C LEU A 836 3.51 16.12 7.49
N THR A 837 4.79 16.13 7.85
CA THR A 837 5.84 16.65 6.99
C THR A 837 7.22 16.10 7.38
N GLN A 838 8.20 16.43 6.56
CA GLN A 838 9.61 16.13 6.77
C GLN A 838 10.49 17.16 6.08
N GLU A 839 11.70 17.36 6.56
CA GLU A 839 12.71 18.21 5.91
C GLU A 839 13.25 17.50 4.67
N GLY A 840 14.38 16.78 4.76
CA GLY A 840 14.99 16.17 3.57
C GLY A 840 15.24 17.18 2.46
N ILE A 841 15.50 18.43 2.83
CA ILE A 841 15.58 19.63 1.99
C ILE A 841 16.66 20.53 2.59
N ARG A 842 17.44 21.21 1.75
CA ARG A 842 18.25 22.35 2.19
C ARG A 842 17.35 23.56 2.49
N GLY A 843 16.75 23.58 3.69
CA GLY A 843 15.79 24.59 4.12
C GLY A 843 16.43 25.92 4.54
N ASN A 844 15.62 26.85 5.06
CA ASN A 844 16.12 28.15 5.53
C ASN A 844 17.05 28.08 6.76
N GLU A 845 17.21 26.93 7.41
CA GLU A 845 18.32 26.72 8.34
C GLU A 845 19.69 26.94 7.68
N HIS A 846 19.78 26.67 6.37
CA HIS A 846 20.96 26.87 5.54
C HIS A 846 20.95 28.18 4.73
N MET A 847 19.87 28.96 4.79
CA MET A 847 19.68 30.22 4.04
C MET A 847 20.07 30.10 2.55
N PRO A 848 19.45 29.17 1.79
CA PRO A 848 19.90 28.85 0.43
C PRO A 848 19.65 30.00 -0.56
N THR A 849 20.26 29.88 -1.74
CA THR A 849 20.13 30.84 -2.83
C THR A 849 18.70 30.87 -3.40
N PRO A 850 18.25 32.00 -3.98
CA PRO A 850 16.94 32.05 -4.65
C PRO A 850 16.87 31.12 -5.87
N ARG A 851 18.00 30.82 -6.54
CA ARG A 851 18.11 29.77 -7.57
C ARG A 851 17.78 28.38 -7.02
N HIS A 852 18.30 28.02 -5.85
CA HIS A 852 17.95 26.77 -5.19
C HIS A 852 16.45 26.70 -4.96
N ASN A 853 15.84 27.80 -4.49
CA ASN A 853 14.39 27.85 -4.29
C ASN A 853 13.59 27.66 -5.59
N CYS A 854 14.07 28.20 -6.71
CA CYS A 854 13.44 27.97 -8.01
C CYS A 854 13.67 26.55 -8.57
N THR A 855 14.53 25.74 -7.94
CA THR A 855 14.83 24.36 -8.36
C THR A 855 13.96 23.34 -7.62
N LEU A 856 13.77 23.52 -6.31
CA LEU A 856 13.04 22.61 -5.41
C LEU A 856 11.64 22.17 -5.90
N PRO A 857 10.80 23.05 -6.50
CA PRO A 857 9.50 22.67 -7.06
C PRO A 857 9.52 21.53 -8.07
N PHE A 858 10.63 21.42 -8.81
CA PHE A 858 10.82 20.50 -9.92
C PHE A 858 11.76 19.35 -9.56
N THR A 859 12.22 19.29 -8.32
CA THR A 859 13.05 18.22 -7.77
C THR A 859 12.39 17.70 -6.48
N ARG A 860 12.83 18.13 -5.31
CA ARG A 860 12.47 17.56 -4.00
C ARG A 860 10.96 17.57 -3.72
N PHE A 861 10.21 18.57 -4.15
CA PHE A 861 8.75 18.61 -3.95
C PHE A 861 7.97 17.66 -4.88
N LEU A 862 8.61 17.04 -5.88
CA LEU A 862 7.98 15.97 -6.65
C LEU A 862 7.71 14.71 -5.82
N SER A 863 8.51 14.48 -4.76
CA SER A 863 8.35 13.30 -3.89
C SER A 863 7.26 13.44 -2.84
N GLY A 864 6.83 14.65 -2.52
CA GLY A 864 5.83 14.93 -1.49
C GLY A 864 6.13 16.17 -0.66
N PRO A 865 5.42 16.34 0.48
CA PRO A 865 5.52 17.55 1.29
C PRO A 865 6.91 17.76 1.88
N GLY A 866 7.17 19.00 2.30
CA GLY A 866 8.47 19.41 2.81
C GLY A 866 8.40 20.55 3.83
N ASP A 867 9.02 20.36 4.99
CA ASP A 867 9.25 21.46 5.93
C ASP A 867 10.50 22.23 5.52
N TYR A 868 10.28 23.42 4.96
CA TYR A 868 11.36 24.33 4.53
C TYR A 868 11.73 25.35 5.62
N THR A 869 10.98 25.40 6.73
CA THR A 869 11.15 26.35 7.84
C THR A 869 11.19 27.83 7.41
N ILE A 870 10.10 28.31 6.80
CA ILE A 870 10.03 29.66 6.20
C ILE A 870 10.42 30.74 7.21
N CYS A 871 11.43 31.52 6.85
CA CYS A 871 11.91 32.66 7.60
C CYS A 871 11.30 33.93 7.04
N TYR A 872 11.05 34.92 7.89
CA TYR A 872 10.50 36.20 7.47
C TYR A 872 11.22 37.32 8.20
N ARG A 873 11.63 38.37 7.47
CA ARG A 873 12.39 39.51 8.02
C ARG A 873 13.64 39.07 8.79
N ASN A 874 14.57 38.41 8.11
CA ASN A 874 15.85 37.99 8.68
C ASN A 874 17.00 38.41 7.75
N ASN A 875 17.98 39.12 8.28
CA ASN A 875 19.11 39.66 7.51
C ASN A 875 20.06 38.61 6.93
N ARG A 876 19.91 37.33 7.32
CA ARG A 876 20.69 36.21 6.76
C ARG A 876 20.10 35.67 5.46
N LEU A 877 18.87 36.05 5.10
CA LEU A 877 18.21 35.57 3.90
C LEU A 877 18.88 36.12 2.64
N GLN A 878 19.02 35.26 1.63
CA GLN A 878 19.46 35.64 0.28
C GLN A 878 18.29 36.01 -0.64
N THR A 879 17.07 36.02 -0.11
CA THR A 879 15.81 36.30 -0.82
C THR A 879 15.07 37.45 -0.15
N THR A 880 14.11 38.05 -0.87
CA THR A 880 13.26 39.10 -0.28
C THR A 880 12.17 38.55 0.64
N ASP A 881 11.49 39.44 1.37
CA ASP A 881 10.32 39.09 2.19
C ASP A 881 9.16 38.56 1.33
N ALA A 882 8.90 39.15 0.15
CA ALA A 882 7.82 38.70 -0.73
C ALA A 882 8.11 37.32 -1.34
N HIS A 883 9.39 36.99 -1.60
CA HIS A 883 9.81 35.64 -1.97
C HIS A 883 9.43 34.64 -0.87
N GLN A 884 9.77 34.93 0.40
CA GLN A 884 9.44 34.06 1.53
C GLN A 884 7.92 33.91 1.74
N MET A 885 7.14 34.97 1.54
CA MET A 885 5.68 34.88 1.56
C MET A 885 5.15 33.92 0.48
N ALA A 886 5.68 34.00 -0.74
CA ALA A 886 5.27 33.15 -1.86
C ALA A 886 5.57 31.65 -1.60
N LEU A 887 6.62 31.34 -0.84
CA LEU A 887 6.97 29.96 -0.48
C LEU A 887 5.87 29.25 0.31
N ALA A 888 5.06 29.97 1.09
CA ALA A 888 3.95 29.39 1.86
C ALA A 888 2.86 28.74 0.96
N VAL A 889 2.81 29.13 -0.32
CA VAL A 889 1.95 28.50 -1.33
C VAL A 889 2.75 27.57 -2.23
N LEU A 890 3.97 27.96 -2.61
CA LEU A 890 4.78 27.19 -3.55
C LEU A 890 5.19 25.83 -2.97
N TYR A 891 5.66 25.83 -1.74
CA TYR A 891 6.16 24.65 -1.03
C TYR A 891 5.04 24.02 -0.20
N TYR A 892 4.52 22.91 -0.73
CA TYR A 892 3.45 22.21 -0.07
C TYR A 892 3.93 21.52 1.21
N SER A 893 3.27 21.82 2.33
CA SER A 893 3.43 21.12 3.60
C SER A 893 2.13 21.19 4.41
N PRO A 894 1.57 20.05 4.87
CA PRO A 894 0.45 20.04 5.80
C PRO A 894 0.75 20.74 7.14
N LEU A 895 2.00 20.67 7.59
CA LEU A 895 2.52 21.43 8.72
C LEU A 895 3.53 22.46 8.19
N THR A 896 3.13 23.74 8.15
CA THR A 896 4.00 24.81 7.61
C THR A 896 4.61 25.61 8.76
N LEU A 897 5.93 25.53 8.92
CA LEU A 897 6.67 26.36 9.86
C LEU A 897 6.89 27.74 9.24
N LEU A 898 6.42 28.78 9.94
CA LEU A 898 6.58 30.18 9.59
C LEU A 898 7.40 30.88 10.67
N TYR A 899 8.06 31.98 10.30
CA TYR A 899 8.81 32.84 11.21
C TYR A 899 9.94 32.10 11.96
N TRP A 900 10.60 31.12 11.33
CA TRP A 900 11.47 30.13 12.00
C TRP A 900 12.51 30.69 13.00
N TYR A 901 13.08 31.86 12.75
CA TYR A 901 14.05 32.53 13.64
C TYR A 901 13.54 33.83 14.29
N GLY A 902 12.28 34.19 14.08
CA GLY A 902 11.71 35.41 14.61
C GLY A 902 11.14 35.27 16.02
N LYS A 903 10.84 36.41 16.64
CA LYS A 903 10.06 36.50 17.87
C LYS A 903 8.74 37.22 17.58
N PRO A 904 7.65 36.95 18.34
CA PRO A 904 6.36 37.63 18.16
C PRO A 904 6.46 39.15 17.98
N GLN A 905 7.31 39.78 18.80
CA GLN A 905 7.52 41.22 18.82
C GLN A 905 8.14 41.80 17.54
N ASP A 906 8.75 40.97 16.69
CA ASP A 906 9.39 41.41 15.44
C ASP A 906 8.36 41.64 14.32
N TYR A 907 7.13 41.17 14.54
CA TYR A 907 6.05 41.15 13.57
C TYR A 907 4.83 41.96 14.03
N THR A 908 4.92 42.72 15.12
CA THR A 908 3.81 43.61 15.51
C THR A 908 3.58 44.67 14.43
N ASP A 909 2.31 44.99 14.16
CA ASP A 909 1.90 46.12 13.30
C ASP A 909 2.25 46.03 11.81
N LEU A 910 2.51 44.83 11.28
CA LEU A 910 2.73 44.63 9.85
C LEU A 910 1.41 44.33 9.10
N PRO A 911 1.00 45.14 8.11
CA PRO A 911 -0.27 44.97 7.41
C PRO A 911 -0.35 43.66 6.63
N GLU A 912 0.77 43.19 6.09
CA GLU A 912 0.84 41.95 5.30
C GLU A 912 0.60 40.65 6.11
N ARG A 913 0.51 40.73 7.45
CA ARG A 913 0.21 39.57 8.31
C ARG A 913 -1.14 38.95 8.03
N GLU A 914 -2.09 39.71 7.50
CA GLU A 914 -3.38 39.17 7.06
C GLU A 914 -3.20 38.01 6.07
N TYR A 915 -2.16 38.06 5.23
CA TYR A 915 -1.89 37.02 4.25
C TYR A 915 -1.50 35.70 4.93
N PHE A 916 -0.58 35.75 5.89
CA PHE A 916 -0.17 34.57 6.65
C PHE A 916 -1.31 33.98 7.49
N ARG A 917 -2.23 34.83 7.97
CA ARG A 917 -3.46 34.38 8.63
C ARG A 917 -4.36 33.63 7.65
N ALA A 918 -4.56 34.17 6.44
CA ALA A 918 -5.48 33.65 5.44
C ALA A 918 -4.96 32.42 4.69
N VAL A 919 -3.65 32.32 4.45
CA VAL A 919 -3.06 31.21 3.66
C VAL A 919 -3.23 29.88 4.40
N PRO A 920 -3.85 28.87 3.78
CA PRO A 920 -4.02 27.53 4.36
C PRO A 920 -2.77 26.67 4.13
N THR A 921 -2.73 25.50 4.76
CA THR A 921 -1.68 24.47 4.55
C THR A 921 -2.18 23.24 3.82
N THR A 922 -3.48 23.20 3.52
CA THR A 922 -4.13 22.17 2.70
C THR A 922 -4.99 22.81 1.64
N TRP A 923 -5.15 22.11 0.53
CA TRP A 923 -5.62 22.68 -0.72
C TRP A 923 -6.63 21.76 -1.40
N ASP A 924 -7.73 22.36 -1.84
CA ASP A 924 -8.80 21.79 -2.64
C ASP A 924 -8.42 21.61 -4.11
N GLU A 925 -7.34 22.24 -4.57
CA GLU A 925 -6.87 22.13 -5.95
C GLU A 925 -5.47 22.74 -6.07
N THR A 926 -4.63 22.21 -6.96
CA THR A 926 -3.35 22.81 -7.33
C THR A 926 -3.20 22.87 -8.84
N ARG A 927 -2.73 24.02 -9.33
CA ARG A 927 -2.49 24.32 -10.75
C ARG A 927 -1.12 24.98 -10.91
N TRP A 928 -0.20 24.28 -11.55
CA TRP A 928 1.08 24.87 -11.96
C TRP A 928 0.85 25.84 -13.11
N LEU A 929 1.25 27.10 -12.91
CA LEU A 929 1.03 28.17 -13.88
C LEU A 929 2.22 28.36 -14.82
N GLY A 930 3.41 27.98 -14.38
CA GLY A 930 4.64 28.06 -15.17
C GLY A 930 5.90 27.93 -14.30
N GLY A 931 7.04 27.87 -14.97
CA GLY A 931 8.34 27.88 -14.32
C GLY A 931 9.43 27.26 -15.19
N ASP A 932 10.66 27.65 -14.89
CA ASP A 932 11.90 27.14 -15.47
C ASP A 932 12.84 26.77 -14.33
N ILE A 933 13.39 25.56 -14.34
CA ILE A 933 14.13 24.98 -13.20
C ILE A 933 15.35 25.87 -12.87
N GLY A 934 15.38 26.40 -11.65
CA GLY A 934 16.45 27.29 -11.17
C GLY A 934 16.30 28.75 -11.59
N GLU A 935 15.26 29.10 -12.35
CA GLU A 935 15.05 30.44 -12.87
C GLU A 935 13.82 31.13 -12.24
N TRP A 936 12.66 30.46 -12.26
CA TRP A 936 11.42 30.96 -11.66
C TRP A 936 10.39 29.84 -11.53
N ALA A 937 9.39 30.01 -10.65
CA ALA A 937 8.29 29.06 -10.50
C ALA A 937 7.01 29.78 -10.04
N ALA A 938 5.85 29.30 -10.50
CA ALA A 938 4.54 29.79 -10.06
C ALA A 938 3.48 28.69 -9.96
N VAL A 939 2.76 28.67 -8.85
CA VAL A 939 1.65 27.74 -8.60
C VAL A 939 0.45 28.46 -8.00
N ALA A 940 -0.75 28.11 -8.48
CA ALA A 940 -2.02 28.49 -7.89
C ALA A 940 -2.62 27.32 -7.10
N ARG A 941 -3.12 27.59 -5.90
CA ARG A 941 -3.79 26.60 -5.06
C ARG A 941 -5.12 27.13 -4.52
N ARG A 942 -6.15 26.29 -4.51
CA ARG A 942 -7.50 26.64 -4.06
C ARG A 942 -7.76 26.12 -2.65
N SER A 943 -8.49 26.88 -1.84
CA SER A 943 -9.08 26.42 -0.59
C SER A 943 -10.45 27.06 -0.40
N GLY A 944 -11.49 26.24 -0.35
CA GLY A 944 -12.87 26.70 -0.48
C GLY A 944 -13.06 27.45 -1.80
N GLN A 945 -13.47 28.71 -1.70
CA GLN A 945 -13.66 29.60 -2.83
C GLN A 945 -12.43 30.47 -3.14
N ASN A 946 -11.43 30.50 -2.26
CA ASN A 946 -10.27 31.37 -2.40
C ASN A 946 -9.15 30.68 -3.18
N TRP A 947 -8.44 31.45 -3.99
CA TRP A 947 -7.19 31.01 -4.63
C TRP A 947 -6.01 31.78 -4.09
N PHE A 948 -4.88 31.10 -3.97
CA PHE A 948 -3.61 31.68 -3.56
C PHE A 948 -2.58 31.36 -4.64
N ILE A 949 -1.75 32.34 -5.01
CA ILE A 949 -0.66 32.14 -5.98
C ILE A 949 0.65 32.53 -5.32
N GLY A 950 1.64 31.64 -5.39
CA GLY A 950 3.02 31.96 -5.05
C GLY A 950 3.84 31.98 -6.32
N ALA A 951 4.58 33.07 -6.56
CA ALA A 951 5.53 33.19 -7.66
C ALA A 951 6.88 33.68 -7.14
N ILE A 952 7.97 33.04 -7.57
CA ILE A 952 9.34 33.40 -7.19
C ILE A 952 10.26 33.47 -8.40
N THR A 953 11.33 34.24 -8.30
CA THR A 953 12.44 34.28 -9.27
C THR A 953 13.78 34.08 -8.57
N ASN A 954 14.80 33.70 -9.34
CA ASN A 954 16.18 33.63 -8.88
C ASN A 954 16.80 35.05 -8.75
N GLU A 955 18.13 35.15 -8.78
CA GLU A 955 18.86 36.41 -8.63
C GLU A 955 18.53 37.47 -9.71
N THR A 956 17.85 37.09 -10.80
CA THR A 956 17.52 37.99 -11.91
C THR A 956 16.07 38.47 -11.81
N ALA A 957 15.84 39.77 -11.97
CA ALA A 957 14.50 40.35 -12.10
C ALA A 957 13.78 39.81 -13.33
N ARG A 958 12.48 39.51 -13.22
CA ARG A 958 11.69 38.95 -14.32
C ARG A 958 10.27 39.51 -14.31
N THR A 959 9.67 39.57 -15.48
CA THR A 959 8.22 39.75 -15.61
C THR A 959 7.65 38.44 -16.12
N VAL A 960 6.78 37.82 -15.34
CA VAL A 960 6.13 36.55 -15.70
C VAL A 960 4.68 36.79 -16.12
N THR A 961 4.18 35.98 -17.05
CA THR A 961 2.79 36.03 -17.51
C THR A 961 2.07 34.77 -17.04
N LEU A 962 1.07 34.95 -16.19
CA LEU A 962 0.35 33.85 -15.54
C LEU A 962 -1.09 33.74 -16.09
N PRO A 963 -1.51 32.59 -16.62
CA PRO A 963 -2.89 32.39 -17.06
C PRO A 963 -3.84 32.29 -15.86
N LEU A 964 -5.06 32.84 -15.99
CA LEU A 964 -6.14 32.75 -14.99
C LEU A 964 -7.32 31.91 -15.49
N ASP A 965 -7.06 30.93 -16.36
CA ASP A 965 -8.07 30.04 -16.93
C ASP A 965 -8.62 29.00 -15.92
N PHE A 966 -7.85 28.72 -14.87
CA PHE A 966 -8.21 27.86 -13.73
C PHE A 966 -9.35 28.41 -12.87
N LEU A 967 -9.66 29.71 -12.96
CA LEU A 967 -10.80 30.28 -12.24
C LEU A 967 -12.11 29.63 -12.73
N PRO A 968 -13.09 29.37 -11.84
CA PRO A 968 -14.34 28.72 -12.21
C PRO A 968 -15.12 29.44 -13.33
N PRO A 969 -15.85 28.72 -14.22
CA PRO A 969 -16.73 29.31 -15.23
C PRO A 969 -17.91 30.07 -14.61
N GLY A 970 -18.22 31.26 -15.14
CA GLY A 970 -19.40 32.06 -14.79
C GLY A 970 -19.28 33.49 -15.32
N THR A 971 -20.28 33.97 -16.05
CA THR A 971 -20.20 35.15 -16.94
C THR A 971 -20.03 36.51 -16.26
N ASN A 972 -20.03 36.59 -14.92
CA ASN A 972 -19.89 37.84 -14.16
C ASN A 972 -19.18 37.68 -12.79
N ALA A 973 -18.52 36.56 -12.50
CA ALA A 973 -17.75 36.42 -11.26
C ALA A 973 -16.51 37.31 -11.32
N LYS A 974 -16.63 38.54 -10.83
CA LYS A 974 -15.49 39.41 -10.58
C LYS A 974 -14.69 38.78 -9.44
N TRP A 975 -13.37 38.72 -9.59
CA TRP A 975 -12.47 38.31 -8.53
C TRP A 975 -11.69 39.52 -8.07
N THR A 976 -11.46 39.66 -6.78
CA THR A 976 -10.53 40.66 -6.24
C THR A 976 -9.19 39.98 -6.04
N LEU A 977 -8.17 40.45 -6.76
CA LEU A 977 -6.79 40.04 -6.59
C LEU A 977 -6.08 41.02 -5.65
N ARG A 978 -5.65 40.51 -4.49
CA ARG A 978 -4.66 41.15 -3.61
C ARG A 978 -3.28 40.64 -3.95
N THR A 979 -2.36 41.55 -4.26
CA THR A 979 -0.96 41.22 -4.56
C THR A 979 -0.06 41.79 -3.47
N TYR A 980 0.72 40.92 -2.83
CA TYR A 980 1.77 41.23 -1.87
C TYR A 980 3.11 41.03 -2.58
N SER A 981 3.76 42.12 -2.99
CA SER A 981 5.00 42.11 -3.78
C SER A 981 6.11 42.88 -3.07
N ASP A 982 7.33 42.76 -3.59
CA ASP A 982 8.46 43.54 -3.13
C ASP A 982 8.18 45.05 -3.17
N LYS A 983 8.40 45.75 -2.06
CA LYS A 983 8.42 47.21 -2.03
C LYS A 983 9.77 47.69 -2.56
N LEU A 984 9.74 48.51 -3.60
CA LEU A 984 10.93 49.03 -4.24
C LEU A 984 11.28 50.42 -3.68
N GLY A 985 12.57 50.64 -3.43
CA GLY A 985 13.12 51.96 -3.13
C GLY A 985 13.17 52.86 -4.37
N SER A 986 13.64 54.10 -4.18
CA SER A 986 13.81 55.07 -5.28
C SER A 986 14.85 54.63 -6.33
N ASP A 987 15.74 53.71 -5.99
CA ASP A 987 16.72 53.09 -6.89
C ASP A 987 16.15 51.87 -7.66
N GLY A 988 14.87 51.57 -7.48
CA GLY A 988 14.19 50.44 -8.12
C GLY A 988 14.56 49.07 -7.55
N LYS A 989 15.32 49.00 -6.44
CA LYS A 989 15.68 47.74 -5.77
C LYS A 989 14.74 47.44 -4.61
N PRO A 990 14.56 46.17 -4.23
CA PRO A 990 13.81 45.81 -3.03
C PRO A 990 14.38 46.47 -1.77
N GLU A 991 13.51 46.94 -0.88
CA GLU A 991 13.92 47.40 0.44
C GLU A 991 14.52 46.23 1.26
N THR A 992 15.77 46.37 1.71
CA THR A 992 16.49 45.30 2.46
C THR A 992 16.65 45.61 3.94
N THR A 993 16.50 46.86 4.37
CA THR A 993 16.68 47.27 5.77
C THR A 993 15.46 46.91 6.62
N ILE A 994 15.67 46.14 7.68
CA ILE A 994 14.61 45.81 8.65
C ILE A 994 14.46 46.95 9.65
N VAL A 995 13.30 47.61 9.63
CA VAL A 995 12.88 48.59 10.64
C VAL A 995 11.59 48.08 11.29
N ARG A 996 11.51 48.09 12.63
CA ARG A 996 10.32 47.62 13.36
C ARG A 996 9.09 48.43 12.94
N GLY A 997 7.98 47.74 12.67
CA GLY A 997 6.72 48.36 12.25
C GLY A 997 6.70 48.92 10.81
N VAL A 998 7.80 48.84 10.06
CA VAL A 998 7.86 49.30 8.66
C VAL A 998 7.81 48.10 7.72
N SER A 999 6.73 48.03 6.93
CA SER A 999 6.55 47.01 5.91
C SER A 999 7.50 47.21 4.73
N ARG A 1000 8.02 46.09 4.22
CA ARG A 1000 8.82 45.99 2.98
C ARG A 1000 8.02 45.35 1.85
N ILE A 1001 6.71 45.25 2.04
CA ILE A 1001 5.76 44.67 1.11
C ILE A 1001 4.87 45.78 0.57
N SER A 1002 4.70 45.80 -0.74
CA SER A 1002 3.68 46.60 -1.41
C SER A 1002 2.41 45.76 -1.54
N VAL A 1003 1.27 46.32 -1.16
CA VAL A 1003 -0.04 45.66 -1.27
C VAL A 1003 -0.89 46.42 -2.27
N THR A 1004 -1.33 45.72 -3.32
CA THR A 1004 -2.24 46.29 -4.33
C THR A 1004 -3.48 45.42 -4.49
N ASN A 1005 -4.60 46.05 -4.86
CA ASN A 1005 -5.87 45.39 -5.11
C ASN A 1005 -6.32 45.69 -6.54
N MET A 1006 -6.73 44.67 -7.29
CA MET A 1006 -7.31 44.87 -8.62
C MET A 1006 -8.36 43.83 -8.96
N PRO A 1007 -9.39 44.16 -9.77
CA PRO A 1007 -10.32 43.17 -10.28
C PRO A 1007 -9.64 42.30 -11.36
N VAL A 1008 -9.89 40.99 -11.32
CA VAL A 1008 -9.45 40.03 -12.34
C VAL A 1008 -10.59 39.11 -12.77
N GLN A 1009 -10.42 38.43 -13.89
CA GLN A 1009 -11.43 37.57 -14.50
C GLN A 1009 -10.79 36.33 -15.13
N ARG A 1010 -11.58 35.26 -15.22
CA ARG A 1010 -11.19 34.01 -15.88
C ARG A 1010 -10.73 34.24 -17.33
N GLY A 1011 -9.69 33.51 -17.75
CA GLY A 1011 -9.21 33.52 -19.14
C GLY A 1011 -8.40 34.76 -19.52
N LYS A 1012 -8.22 35.70 -18.59
CA LYS A 1012 -7.21 36.76 -18.72
C LYS A 1012 -5.85 36.24 -18.27
N THR A 1013 -4.81 36.98 -18.64
CA THR A 1013 -3.43 36.76 -18.20
C THR A 1013 -3.03 37.86 -17.23
N LEU A 1014 -2.36 37.48 -16.14
CA LEU A 1014 -1.76 38.39 -15.18
C LEU A 1014 -0.29 38.60 -15.53
N THR A 1015 0.11 39.84 -15.77
CA THR A 1015 1.52 40.23 -15.91
C THR A 1015 2.06 40.63 -14.56
N LEU A 1016 3.06 39.91 -14.07
CA LEU A 1016 3.58 40.04 -12.70
C LEU A 1016 5.08 40.32 -12.71
N PRO A 1017 5.53 41.54 -12.35
CA PRO A 1017 6.94 41.84 -12.17
C PRO A 1017 7.44 41.23 -10.85
N LEU A 1018 8.60 40.58 -10.89
CA LEU A 1018 9.32 39.99 -9.78
C LEU A 1018 10.70 40.64 -9.70
N ALA A 1019 11.04 41.18 -8.54
CA ALA A 1019 12.34 41.81 -8.32
C ALA A 1019 13.47 40.75 -8.25
N PRO A 1020 14.76 41.15 -8.35
CA PRO A 1020 15.89 40.24 -8.14
C PRO A 1020 15.79 39.51 -6.79
N SER A 1021 15.96 38.19 -6.79
CA SER A 1021 15.80 37.31 -5.61
C SER A 1021 14.42 37.42 -4.95
N GLY A 1022 13.44 37.95 -5.70
CA GLY A 1022 12.15 38.38 -5.22
C GLY A 1022 11.04 37.38 -5.47
N GLY A 1023 9.82 37.83 -5.23
CA GLY A 1023 8.62 37.04 -5.41
C GLY A 1023 7.35 37.85 -5.20
N ALA A 1024 6.21 37.18 -5.35
CA ALA A 1024 4.92 37.74 -5.00
C ALA A 1024 3.99 36.65 -4.47
N ALA A 1025 3.30 37.01 -3.40
CA ALA A 1025 2.22 36.25 -2.80
C ALA A 1025 0.89 36.91 -3.20
N LEU A 1026 -0.02 36.14 -3.77
CA LEU A 1026 -1.29 36.65 -4.29
C LEU A 1026 -2.44 35.92 -3.62
N TRP A 1027 -3.52 36.65 -3.35
CA TRP A 1027 -4.75 36.14 -2.77
C TRP A 1027 -5.95 36.62 -3.61
N LEU A 1028 -6.66 35.68 -4.22
CA LEU A 1028 -7.86 35.93 -5.01
C LEU A 1028 -9.09 35.47 -4.23
N THR A 1029 -10.02 36.38 -4.03
CA THR A 1029 -11.33 36.10 -3.44
C THR A 1029 -12.43 36.40 -4.47
N PRO A 1030 -13.56 35.67 -4.45
CA PRO A 1030 -14.76 36.12 -5.15
C PRO A 1030 -15.10 37.55 -4.70
N ALA A 1031 -15.48 38.42 -5.64
CA ALA A 1031 -15.81 39.83 -5.38
C ALA A 1031 -17.28 40.02 -4.96
#